data_AF-A0A517R8S4-F1
#
_entry.id   AF-A0A517R8S4-F1
#
_cell.length_a   1.000
_cell.length_b   1.000
_cell.length_c   1.000
_cell.angle_alpha   90.00
_cell.angle_beta   90.00
_cell.angle_gamma   90.00
#
_symmetry.space_group_name_H-M   'P 1'
#
loop_
_entity.id
_entity.type
_entity.pdbx_description
1 polymer ?
#
loop_
_entity_poly.entity_id
_entity_poly.type
_entity_poly.pdbx_seq_one_letter_code
_entity_poly.pdbx_strand_id
1 'polypeptide(L)'
;MKYRWLAIIPALFLNTTFNLANVSAQTEHDPSQAVPSLTVAPGLQATLFASEPKISSPSSMDVDSQGRVWICEVVNYRANLRGIPTRKEGDRILILEDTDADGKADKTTVFYQGNEINGSQGICVLGNKVIVAASPNVFLFTDENNDGKADKKELLFKVAGCEHDHSAHTSIFGPDGKLYWNYGNTGKQVFDRDGKPILESDGRPVLDNGKPYWGGMVFRCNLDGSDFEVLGHNFRNNYEITVDSFGTLWQSDNDDDGNRGVRINYVMEYGNYGYLDQLTGARWKTPRTGMHTEIPLRHWHLRDPGVVPNLLQTGAGSPTGICIYEGSLLPKKYQGEIIHSDAGPNVVRAYPVEKEGAGYKAEIANIITSEKDKWFRPSDVCVAPDGSLFVADWYDPGVGGHRIGDQERGRIFRIAPPNTKYQFEKLDLNTIEGAIAGIKSPNLATRYLAWNKLHELQEQAEPQLEVLYQTDNQRNRARALWLLAGIKGKANQYVERAIKDENPDIRITGLRAARRYKLDVIPYVQQLVKDPSPQVRRECAIALHHNQSSAAPGLWVTLADQYDGKDRWYLEALGIGMDEQESKFMSAWLKQAGDNWDTPVGRDLLWRSKIPLAVPYLVKIIENPDTKLAELPRYFRALDFIPGKEKNAAVAELALMQEPGNKTRETYIIAEAISRMPANVVTQDKKYQRALAQVIDSSRGTPEFTKLVGKFKASDYYPELVALASQSGKSQAAVDAISAALSLKQNALIRKSLQDKGDTEKEQNQKLDLIWALGSAGHNGANAILLKIIKDNQEPLVDRREAVRAIAKTRPGAHALLDLAEKDSFDSQLKQTAAAAMSSTIMKDVKERAAKLFPAPPTKDNKPLPPINVLAGMKGDTLDGRVMFNTKGTCAKCHVVNGMGKEVGPNLSEIGKKLSREALFESILYPSAGISHNYESYTLILESGNVVNGLLVNKTDDAITIKDAEAISRTFKMDDVDEIIQQKISLMPADLQKVLTQEELVNIVEYLTTLKKAKKNEKASR
;
A
#
# COMPACT_ATOMS: atom_id res chain seq x y z
N MET A 1 -35.44 20.41 79.25
CA MET A 1 -35.63 19.03 79.78
C MET A 1 -36.36 18.20 78.73
N LYS A 2 -35.84 17.00 78.40
CA LYS A 2 -36.50 15.83 77.76
C LYS A 2 -36.73 15.79 76.22
N TYR A 3 -35.80 15.06 75.58
CA TYR A 3 -35.90 14.02 74.53
C TYR A 3 -36.94 14.06 73.38
N ARG A 4 -36.37 14.01 72.15
CA ARG A 4 -36.68 13.20 70.93
C ARG A 4 -38.11 13.17 70.35
N TRP A 5 -38.35 13.27 69.04
CA TRP A 5 -37.60 13.61 67.81
C TRP A 5 -38.63 13.73 66.64
N LEU A 6 -38.41 14.72 65.78
CA LEU A 6 -38.73 14.89 64.34
C LEU A 6 -40.09 14.43 63.75
N ALA A 7 -40.83 15.43 63.25
CA ALA A 7 -42.04 15.37 62.43
C ALA A 7 -41.74 15.63 60.93
N ILE A 8 -42.73 15.33 60.09
CA ILE A 8 -42.69 15.05 58.64
C ILE A 8 -43.08 16.30 57.79
N ILE A 9 -42.66 16.29 56.49
CA ILE A 9 -43.25 16.92 55.25
C ILE A 9 -42.57 18.22 54.76
N PRO A 10 -42.32 18.46 53.44
CA PRO A 10 -41.78 17.63 52.34
C PRO A 10 -40.56 18.30 51.64
N ALA A 11 -39.59 17.53 51.12
CA ALA A 11 -38.51 18.07 50.27
C ALA A 11 -38.57 17.45 48.87
N LEU A 12 -38.79 18.30 47.86
CA LEU A 12 -38.50 17.98 46.46
C LEU A 12 -36.99 17.74 46.32
N PHE A 13 -36.60 16.51 46.02
CA PHE A 13 -35.27 16.20 45.49
C PHE A 13 -35.40 15.89 44.00
N LEU A 14 -34.90 16.80 43.16
CA LEU A 14 -34.48 16.49 41.80
C LEU A 14 -33.30 15.53 41.88
N ASN A 15 -33.49 14.27 41.45
CA ASN A 15 -32.39 13.37 41.12
C ASN A 15 -31.90 13.70 39.71
N THR A 16 -30.84 14.49 39.61
CA THR A 16 -29.99 14.56 38.42
C THR A 16 -28.99 13.41 38.47
N THR A 17 -29.31 12.30 37.82
CA THR A 17 -28.29 11.32 37.41
C THR A 17 -27.44 11.95 36.31
N PHE A 18 -26.32 12.55 36.70
CA PHE A 18 -25.29 13.03 35.77
C PHE A 18 -24.73 11.84 34.97
N ASN A 19 -24.71 12.00 33.65
CA ASN A 19 -24.13 11.09 32.66
C ASN A 19 -22.61 10.95 32.85
N LEU A 20 -22.16 10.00 33.69
CA LEU A 20 -20.73 9.69 33.86
C LEU A 20 -20.08 9.12 32.59
N ALA A 21 -20.85 8.51 31.68
CA ALA A 21 -20.33 7.91 30.45
C ALA A 21 -19.88 8.94 29.40
N ASN A 22 -20.53 10.12 29.32
CA ASN A 22 -20.16 11.17 28.36
C ASN A 22 -18.98 12.03 28.82
N VAL A 23 -18.74 12.16 30.12
CA VAL A 23 -17.59 12.92 30.64
C VAL A 23 -16.28 12.17 30.39
N SER A 24 -16.29 10.84 30.52
CA SER A 24 -15.11 9.97 30.32
C SER A 24 -14.55 10.01 28.89
N ALA A 25 -15.40 10.07 27.86
CA ALA A 25 -14.97 10.10 26.46
C ALA A 25 -14.44 11.48 26.03
N GLN A 26 -14.92 12.55 26.67
CA GLN A 26 -14.50 13.92 26.37
C GLN A 26 -13.15 14.27 27.02
N THR A 27 -12.79 13.63 28.15
CA THR A 27 -11.50 13.80 28.83
C THR A 27 -10.33 13.07 28.18
N GLU A 28 -10.57 12.04 27.36
CA GLU A 28 -9.51 11.22 26.73
C GLU A 28 -8.76 12.01 25.63
N HIS A 29 -9.45 12.92 24.96
CA HIS A 29 -8.91 13.72 23.84
C HIS A 29 -8.55 15.16 24.24
N ASP A 30 -8.44 15.45 25.54
CA ASP A 30 -8.03 16.77 26.02
C ASP A 30 -6.52 17.00 25.77
N PRO A 31 -6.07 18.23 25.38
CA PRO A 31 -4.65 18.53 25.21
C PRO A 31 -3.76 18.17 26.41
N SER A 32 -4.30 18.19 27.63
CA SER A 32 -3.57 17.77 28.85
C SER A 32 -3.17 16.28 28.83
N GLN A 33 -3.86 15.44 28.06
CA GLN A 33 -3.56 14.03 27.87
C GLN A 33 -2.59 13.76 26.71
N ALA A 34 -2.26 14.77 25.90
CA ALA A 34 -1.48 14.64 24.68
C ALA A 34 -0.07 14.10 24.91
N VAL A 35 0.64 14.58 25.95
CA VAL A 35 2.00 14.10 26.26
C VAL A 35 1.98 12.77 27.04
N PRO A 36 1.12 12.58 28.08
CA PRO A 36 1.04 11.30 28.81
C PRO A 36 0.64 10.08 27.96
N SER A 37 0.03 10.28 26.79
CA SER A 37 -0.33 9.19 25.87
C SER A 37 0.82 8.71 25.00
N LEU A 38 1.91 9.49 24.90
CA LEU A 38 3.10 9.19 24.10
C LEU A 38 4.13 8.37 24.88
N THR A 39 4.77 7.45 24.18
CA THR A 39 6.02 6.83 24.62
C THR A 39 7.18 7.49 23.88
N VAL A 40 8.11 8.08 24.62
CA VAL A 40 9.26 8.81 24.08
C VAL A 40 10.54 8.03 24.35
N ALA A 41 11.48 8.04 23.40
CA ALA A 41 12.72 7.30 23.51
C ALA A 41 13.61 7.77 24.68
N PRO A 42 14.45 6.87 25.25
CA PRO A 42 15.35 7.23 26.35
C PRO A 42 16.26 8.41 26.02
N GLY A 43 16.40 9.33 26.99
CA GLY A 43 17.19 10.55 26.85
C GLY A 43 16.46 11.70 26.13
N LEU A 44 15.19 11.52 25.80
CA LEU A 44 14.33 12.54 25.20
C LEU A 44 13.05 12.75 26.02
N GLN A 45 12.45 13.92 25.85
CA GLN A 45 11.17 14.32 26.42
C GLN A 45 10.34 15.00 25.33
N ALA A 46 9.06 14.64 25.26
CA ALA A 46 8.07 15.40 24.49
C ALA A 46 7.41 16.46 25.37
N THR A 47 7.20 17.64 24.81
CA THR A 47 6.46 18.75 25.42
C THR A 47 5.46 19.28 24.41
N LEU A 48 4.29 19.72 24.88
CA LEU A 48 3.25 20.27 24.02
C LEU A 48 3.57 21.75 23.74
N PHE A 49 3.83 22.08 22.47
CA PHE A 49 4.13 23.45 22.04
C PHE A 49 2.85 24.22 21.69
N ALA A 50 1.93 23.58 20.95
CA ALA A 50 0.64 24.15 20.57
C ALA A 50 -0.42 23.05 20.43
N SER A 51 -1.69 23.41 20.63
CA SER A 51 -2.84 22.51 20.47
C SER A 51 -4.10 23.28 20.08
N GLU A 52 -5.17 22.55 19.80
CA GLU A 52 -6.52 23.08 19.72
C GLU A 52 -6.89 23.95 20.94
N PRO A 53 -7.70 25.02 20.78
CA PRO A 53 -8.30 25.50 19.53
C PRO A 53 -7.41 26.47 18.72
N LYS A 54 -6.14 26.70 19.11
CA LYS A 54 -5.25 27.65 18.40
C LYS A 54 -4.92 27.18 16.98
N ILE A 55 -4.91 25.86 16.78
CA ILE A 55 -4.60 25.18 15.53
C ILE A 55 -5.57 24.01 15.33
N SER A 56 -5.75 23.60 14.08
CA SER A 56 -6.50 22.40 13.69
C SER A 56 -5.78 21.72 12.51
N SER A 57 -5.92 20.40 12.36
CA SER A 57 -5.49 19.59 11.21
C SER A 57 -4.19 20.05 10.52
N PRO A 58 -3.03 20.11 11.23
CA PRO A 58 -1.76 20.50 10.63
C PRO A 58 -1.25 19.42 9.67
N SER A 59 -1.18 19.71 8.37
CA SER A 59 -0.71 18.75 7.35
C SER A 59 0.79 18.77 7.13
N SER A 60 1.40 19.95 7.17
CA SER A 60 2.83 20.17 6.95
C SER A 60 3.32 21.33 7.80
N MET A 61 4.62 21.32 8.13
CA MET A 61 5.25 22.25 9.06
C MET A 61 6.64 22.66 8.57
N ASP A 62 7.11 23.84 8.97
CA ASP A 62 8.52 24.21 8.93
C ASP A 62 8.87 25.07 10.15
N VAL A 63 10.15 25.22 10.47
CA VAL A 63 10.64 26.08 11.56
C VAL A 63 11.60 27.10 10.98
N ASP A 64 11.28 28.38 11.15
CA ASP A 64 12.11 29.44 10.59
C ASP A 64 13.36 29.74 11.44
N SER A 65 14.24 30.61 10.91
CA SER A 65 15.47 31.03 11.58
C SER A 65 15.26 31.77 12.90
N GLN A 66 14.04 32.22 13.19
CA GLN A 66 13.64 32.87 14.44
C GLN A 66 12.97 31.89 15.41
N GLY A 67 12.93 30.59 15.10
CA GLY A 67 12.31 29.56 15.93
C GLY A 67 10.79 29.59 15.92
N ARG A 68 10.18 30.32 14.98
CA ARG A 68 8.73 30.32 14.82
C ARG A 68 8.31 29.09 14.04
N VAL A 69 7.24 28.43 14.46
CA VAL A 69 6.71 27.23 13.81
C VAL A 69 5.64 27.64 12.82
N TRP A 70 5.82 27.28 11.56
CA TRP A 70 4.90 27.55 10.47
C TRP A 70 4.11 26.29 10.14
N ILE A 71 2.79 26.40 9.99
CA ILE A 71 1.94 25.24 9.66
C ILE A 71 0.95 25.54 8.54
N CYS A 72 0.72 24.54 7.71
CA CYS A 72 -0.45 24.47 6.84
C CYS A 72 -1.60 23.80 7.59
N GLU A 73 -2.68 24.53 7.84
CA GLU A 73 -3.90 24.00 8.43
C GLU A 73 -4.91 23.68 7.32
N VAL A 74 -5.34 22.42 7.23
CA VAL A 74 -6.09 21.91 6.08
C VAL A 74 -7.47 21.35 6.41
N VAL A 75 -8.32 22.17 7.01
CA VAL A 75 -9.68 21.75 7.36
C VAL A 75 -10.54 21.46 6.13
N ASN A 76 -10.26 22.08 4.98
CA ASN A 76 -11.01 21.87 3.73
C ASN A 76 -10.55 20.65 2.93
N TYR A 77 -9.52 19.93 3.38
CA TYR A 77 -8.90 18.86 2.62
C TYR A 77 -9.91 17.80 2.17
N ARG A 78 -10.08 17.66 0.85
CA ARG A 78 -11.02 16.71 0.22
C ARG A 78 -12.46 16.77 0.73
N ALA A 79 -12.91 17.89 1.30
CA ALA A 79 -14.21 17.98 1.93
C ALA A 79 -15.38 17.62 0.99
N ASN A 80 -15.28 18.02 -0.28
CA ASN A 80 -16.26 17.71 -1.33
C ASN A 80 -16.38 16.20 -1.61
N LEU A 81 -15.26 15.46 -1.62
CA LEU A 81 -15.27 14.00 -1.84
C LEU A 81 -15.89 13.23 -0.65
N ARG A 82 -16.00 13.89 0.50
CA ARG A 82 -16.39 13.31 1.78
C ARG A 82 -17.78 13.74 2.25
N GLY A 83 -18.30 14.86 1.73
CA GLY A 83 -19.54 15.46 2.22
C GLY A 83 -19.41 16.02 3.63
N ILE A 84 -18.22 16.49 4.01
CA ILE A 84 -17.96 17.17 5.30
C ILE A 84 -17.99 18.69 5.13
N PRO A 85 -18.27 19.47 6.18
CA PRO A 85 -18.29 20.93 6.11
C PRO A 85 -16.95 21.52 5.65
N THR A 86 -17.02 22.64 4.94
CA THR A 86 -15.86 23.46 4.56
C THR A 86 -15.85 24.78 5.32
N ARG A 87 -14.64 25.26 5.65
CA ARG A 87 -14.39 26.66 6.01
C ARG A 87 -14.44 27.52 4.76
N LYS A 88 -15.38 28.46 4.72
CA LYS A 88 -15.68 29.29 3.55
C LYS A 88 -14.50 30.16 3.10
N GLU A 89 -13.75 30.68 4.06
CA GLU A 89 -12.60 31.56 3.85
C GLU A 89 -11.40 30.82 3.24
N GLY A 90 -11.41 29.49 3.25
CA GLY A 90 -10.29 28.64 2.83
C GLY A 90 -9.36 28.25 3.97
N ASP A 91 -8.41 27.38 3.64
CA ASP A 91 -7.36 26.91 4.54
C ASP A 91 -6.35 28.02 4.87
N ARG A 92 -5.56 27.80 5.93
CA ARG A 92 -4.69 28.82 6.54
C ARG A 92 -3.23 28.38 6.57
N ILE A 93 -2.34 29.36 6.44
CA ILE A 93 -0.94 29.24 6.84
C ILE A 93 -0.78 30.05 8.13
N LEU A 94 -0.34 29.38 9.19
CA LEU A 94 -0.20 29.97 10.53
C LEU A 94 1.27 30.04 10.94
N ILE A 95 1.62 31.08 11.69
CA ILE A 95 2.90 31.26 12.38
C ILE A 95 2.62 31.17 13.89
N LEU A 96 3.30 30.26 14.57
CA LEU A 96 3.20 30.03 16.01
C LEU A 96 4.50 30.49 16.67
N GLU A 97 4.39 31.36 17.67
CA GLU A 97 5.54 32.00 18.30
C GLU A 97 5.48 31.82 19.83
N ASP A 98 6.64 31.49 20.40
CA ASP A 98 6.92 31.50 21.83
C ASP A 98 7.66 32.81 22.15
N THR A 99 6.94 33.80 22.67
CA THR A 99 7.45 35.15 22.90
C THR A 99 8.05 35.36 24.29
N ASP A 100 7.80 34.44 25.22
CA ASP A 100 8.36 34.45 26.58
C ASP A 100 9.41 33.35 26.86
N ALA A 101 9.68 32.51 25.85
CA ALA A 101 10.66 31.42 25.86
C ALA A 101 10.36 30.31 26.90
N ASP A 102 9.08 30.07 27.21
CA ASP A 102 8.65 28.99 28.11
C ASP A 102 8.54 27.61 27.41
N GLY A 103 8.74 27.57 26.09
CA GLY A 103 8.63 26.38 25.26
C GLY A 103 7.22 26.12 24.72
N LYS A 104 6.31 27.11 24.76
CA LYS A 104 4.94 27.01 24.22
C LYS A 104 4.60 28.21 23.35
N ALA A 105 3.77 27.99 22.34
CA ALA A 105 3.26 29.08 21.53
C ALA A 105 2.22 29.90 22.31
N ASP A 106 2.55 31.16 22.62
CA ASP A 106 1.61 32.13 23.18
C ASP A 106 0.93 32.99 22.11
N LYS A 107 1.58 33.17 20.94
CA LYS A 107 1.09 34.01 19.83
C LYS A 107 0.87 33.18 18.57
N THR A 108 -0.20 33.52 17.86
CA THR A 108 -0.57 32.92 16.56
C THR A 108 -0.87 34.03 15.56
N THR A 109 -0.20 33.99 14.42
CA THR A 109 -0.38 34.95 13.30
C THR A 109 -0.88 34.17 12.08
N VAL A 110 -1.93 34.67 11.41
CA VAL A 110 -2.34 34.13 10.10
C VAL A 110 -1.50 34.80 9.03
N PHE A 111 -0.57 34.06 8.43
CA PHE A 111 0.27 34.56 7.34
C PHE A 111 -0.53 34.74 6.06
N TYR A 112 -1.36 33.76 5.75
CA TYR A 112 -2.20 33.75 4.57
C TYR A 112 -3.43 32.85 4.77
N GLN A 113 -4.55 33.19 4.15
CA GLN A 113 -5.77 32.38 4.13
C GLN A 113 -6.45 32.49 2.77
N GLY A 114 -6.84 31.35 2.19
CA GLY A 114 -7.51 31.33 0.90
C GLY A 114 -7.90 29.93 0.41
N ASN A 115 -8.86 29.86 -0.51
CA ASN A 115 -9.34 28.59 -1.07
C ASN A 115 -8.35 27.93 -2.05
N GLU A 116 -7.44 28.73 -2.61
CA GLU A 116 -6.36 28.29 -3.49
C GLU A 116 -5.31 27.43 -2.79
N ILE A 117 -5.21 27.50 -1.46
CA ILE A 117 -4.30 26.68 -0.65
C ILE A 117 -5.04 25.54 0.08
N ASN A 118 -6.31 25.28 -0.27
CA ASN A 118 -7.07 24.19 0.31
C ASN A 118 -6.34 22.85 0.11
N GLY A 119 -6.20 22.07 1.18
CA GLY A 119 -5.56 20.77 1.12
C GLY A 119 -4.06 20.81 0.84
N SER A 120 -3.37 21.88 1.25
CA SER A 120 -1.92 22.00 1.13
C SER A 120 -1.16 20.87 1.87
N GLN A 121 -0.11 20.35 1.24
CA GLN A 121 0.64 19.16 1.73
C GLN A 121 2.15 19.41 1.73
N GLY A 122 2.56 20.66 1.82
CA GLY A 122 3.97 21.04 1.87
C GLY A 122 4.16 22.52 2.10
N ILE A 123 5.13 22.86 2.95
CA ILE A 123 5.55 24.24 3.27
C ILE A 123 7.07 24.30 3.43
N CYS A 124 7.70 25.32 2.84
CA CYS A 124 9.14 25.59 2.97
C CYS A 124 9.36 27.07 3.22
N VAL A 125 9.99 27.42 4.34
CA VAL A 125 10.18 28.79 4.81
C VAL A 125 11.64 29.19 4.62
N LEU A 126 11.88 30.09 3.67
CA LEU A 126 13.19 30.55 3.22
C LEU A 126 13.35 32.05 3.49
N GLY A 127 13.41 32.40 4.78
CA GLY A 127 13.43 33.80 5.22
C GLY A 127 12.08 34.46 4.98
N ASN A 128 12.03 35.43 4.08
CA ASN A 128 10.82 36.16 3.74
C ASN A 128 10.04 35.54 2.56
N LYS A 129 10.52 34.40 2.04
CA LYS A 129 9.89 33.62 0.96
C LYS A 129 9.33 32.33 1.52
N VAL A 130 8.09 31.99 1.19
CA VAL A 130 7.41 30.77 1.64
C VAL A 130 6.86 30.01 0.44
N ILE A 131 7.36 28.80 0.20
CA ILE A 131 6.87 27.93 -0.88
C ILE A 131 5.82 26.97 -0.31
N VAL A 132 4.67 26.87 -0.97
CA VAL A 132 3.53 26.06 -0.49
C VAL A 132 3.00 25.19 -1.61
N ALA A 133 2.93 23.88 -1.36
CA ALA A 133 2.36 22.92 -2.30
C ALA A 133 0.87 22.69 -2.00
N ALA A 134 0.01 23.19 -2.88
CA ALA A 134 -1.44 23.05 -2.83
C ALA A 134 -1.96 22.60 -4.20
N SER A 135 -1.93 21.29 -4.42
CA SER A 135 -2.13 20.70 -5.74
C SER A 135 -3.47 21.12 -6.38
N PRO A 136 -3.47 21.56 -7.65
CA PRO A 136 -2.42 21.37 -8.66
C PRO A 136 -1.28 22.40 -8.63
N ASN A 137 -1.26 23.36 -7.72
CA ASN A 137 -0.34 24.49 -7.77
C ASN A 137 0.77 24.38 -6.71
N VAL A 138 1.94 24.88 -7.05
CA VAL A 138 3.01 25.18 -6.09
C VAL A 138 3.20 26.70 -6.10
N PHE A 139 2.91 27.35 -4.98
CA PHE A 139 2.93 28.80 -4.84
C PHE A 139 4.22 29.26 -4.16
N LEU A 140 4.68 30.45 -4.53
CA LEU A 140 5.67 31.23 -3.81
C LEU A 140 4.98 32.46 -3.21
N PHE A 141 4.97 32.54 -1.89
CA PHE A 141 4.55 33.73 -1.15
C PHE A 141 5.78 34.54 -0.74
N THR A 142 5.65 35.87 -0.70
CA THR A 142 6.70 36.77 -0.19
C THR A 142 6.12 37.75 0.82
N ASP A 143 6.78 37.87 1.96
CA ASP A 143 6.59 38.91 2.98
C ASP A 143 7.64 40.02 2.73
N GLU A 144 7.24 41.13 2.12
CA GLU A 144 8.17 42.19 1.74
C GLU A 144 8.53 43.10 2.91
N ASN A 145 7.65 43.24 3.90
CA ASN A 145 7.82 44.14 5.03
C ASN A 145 8.19 43.41 6.35
N ASN A 146 8.23 42.08 6.34
CA ASN A 146 8.48 41.20 7.49
C ASN A 146 7.45 41.35 8.63
N ASP A 147 6.20 41.68 8.31
CA ASP A 147 5.12 41.80 9.30
C ASP A 147 4.43 40.46 9.63
N GLY A 148 4.87 39.37 8.99
CA GLY A 148 4.30 38.04 9.15
C GLY A 148 3.03 37.82 8.31
N LYS A 149 2.88 38.55 7.20
CA LYS A 149 1.80 38.34 6.21
C LYS A 149 2.35 38.27 4.79
N ALA A 150 1.62 37.58 3.92
CA ALA A 150 1.98 37.52 2.51
C ALA A 150 1.58 38.82 1.78
N ASP A 151 2.57 39.56 1.27
CA ASP A 151 2.37 40.71 0.40
C ASP A 151 2.22 40.29 -1.08
N LYS A 152 2.90 39.21 -1.47
CA LYS A 152 2.86 38.64 -2.83
C LYS A 152 2.53 37.16 -2.81
N LYS A 153 1.82 36.72 -3.85
CA LYS A 153 1.53 35.33 -4.17
C LYS A 153 1.79 35.10 -5.65
N GLU A 154 2.72 34.22 -5.95
CA GLU A 154 3.15 33.87 -7.30
C GLU A 154 2.99 32.37 -7.53
N LEU A 155 2.66 31.97 -8.75
CA LEU A 155 2.70 30.56 -9.14
C LEU A 155 4.14 30.20 -9.50
N LEU A 156 4.70 29.15 -8.91
CA LEU A 156 6.01 28.62 -9.27
C LEU A 156 5.86 27.49 -10.29
N PHE A 157 5.02 26.51 -9.96
CA PHE A 157 4.71 25.38 -10.84
C PHE A 157 3.23 25.04 -10.82
N LYS A 158 2.77 24.45 -11.93
CA LYS A 158 1.50 23.73 -11.98
C LYS A 158 1.77 22.26 -12.28
N VAL A 159 1.10 21.37 -11.56
CA VAL A 159 1.17 19.92 -11.70
C VAL A 159 -0.14 19.42 -12.27
N ALA A 160 -0.12 18.57 -13.30
CA ALA A 160 -1.33 18.11 -14.00
C ALA A 160 -2.32 17.33 -13.12
N GLY A 161 -1.83 16.72 -12.04
CA GLY A 161 -2.63 15.95 -11.09
C GLY A 161 -3.78 16.72 -10.43
N CYS A 162 -4.71 15.97 -9.83
CA CYS A 162 -5.77 16.54 -9.00
C CYS A 162 -5.34 16.67 -7.52
N GLU A 163 -6.21 17.23 -6.68
CA GLU A 163 -6.05 17.23 -5.22
C GLU A 163 -6.04 15.77 -4.70
N HIS A 164 -4.84 15.27 -4.39
CA HIS A 164 -4.61 13.91 -3.92
C HIS A 164 -3.47 13.89 -2.89
N ASP A 165 -3.45 12.89 -2.02
CA ASP A 165 -2.36 12.60 -1.07
C ASP A 165 -1.07 12.10 -1.73
N HIS A 166 -1.05 11.99 -3.07
CA HIS A 166 0.10 11.57 -3.87
C HIS A 166 0.53 12.67 -4.85
N SER A 167 0.10 13.91 -4.58
CA SER A 167 0.35 15.03 -5.50
C SER A 167 1.66 15.72 -5.13
N ALA A 168 1.80 17.03 -5.39
CA ALA A 168 3.00 17.76 -5.02
C ALA A 168 3.07 17.96 -3.50
N HIS A 169 4.27 17.79 -2.94
CA HIS A 169 4.56 17.92 -1.51
C HIS A 169 5.62 18.99 -1.25
N THR A 170 6.19 19.01 -0.03
CA THR A 170 7.11 20.07 0.39
C THR A 170 8.33 20.21 -0.51
N SER A 171 8.90 21.41 -0.50
CA SER A 171 10.20 21.71 -1.10
C SER A 171 11.23 21.91 0.01
N ILE A 172 12.51 21.73 -0.28
CA ILE A 172 13.60 22.06 0.63
C ILE A 172 14.76 22.72 -0.10
N PHE A 173 15.52 23.55 0.61
CA PHE A 173 16.77 24.13 0.11
C PHE A 173 17.95 23.22 0.41
N GLY A 174 18.66 22.78 -0.64
CA GLY A 174 19.82 21.90 -0.54
C GLY A 174 21.14 22.65 -0.31
N PRO A 175 22.20 21.94 0.09
CA PRO A 175 23.51 22.53 0.39
C PRO A 175 24.23 23.09 -0.84
N ASP A 176 23.81 22.68 -2.04
CA ASP A 176 24.32 23.10 -3.36
C ASP A 176 23.62 24.36 -3.92
N GLY A 177 22.78 25.00 -3.11
CA GLY A 177 22.06 26.22 -3.46
C GLY A 177 20.82 26.01 -4.33
N LYS A 178 20.29 24.79 -4.38
CA LYS A 178 19.14 24.40 -5.22
C LYS A 178 17.90 24.09 -4.40
N LEU A 179 16.74 24.18 -5.05
CA LEU A 179 15.47 23.72 -4.52
C LEU A 179 15.25 22.26 -4.91
N TYR A 180 14.87 21.43 -3.94
CA TYR A 180 14.50 20.03 -4.14
C TYR A 180 13.03 19.86 -3.77
N TRP A 181 12.28 19.13 -4.57
CA TRP A 181 10.87 18.86 -4.32
C TRP A 181 10.41 17.63 -5.12
N ASN A 182 9.18 17.17 -4.88
CA ASN A 182 8.68 15.95 -5.51
C ASN A 182 7.15 15.96 -5.69
N TYR A 183 6.69 15.01 -6.49
CA TYR A 183 5.29 14.57 -6.47
C TYR A 183 5.20 13.04 -6.51
N GLY A 184 4.07 12.50 -6.07
CA GLY A 184 3.71 11.08 -6.27
C GLY A 184 3.04 10.79 -7.62
N ASN A 185 2.59 9.55 -7.82
CA ASN A 185 2.14 9.01 -9.10
C ASN A 185 0.83 9.63 -9.65
N THR A 186 0.21 10.57 -8.93
CA THR A 186 -0.91 11.36 -9.42
C THR A 186 -0.49 12.70 -9.99
N GLY A 187 0.78 13.13 -9.84
CA GLY A 187 1.28 14.41 -10.35
C GLY A 187 1.30 14.53 -11.88
N LYS A 188 1.57 13.43 -12.59
CA LYS A 188 1.54 13.27 -14.05
C LYS A 188 2.52 14.11 -14.87
N GLN A 189 2.53 15.43 -14.74
CA GLN A 189 3.36 16.34 -15.54
C GLN A 189 3.58 17.66 -14.80
N VAL A 190 4.76 18.29 -14.99
CA VAL A 190 5.08 19.63 -14.47
C VAL A 190 4.98 20.69 -15.56
N PHE A 191 4.41 21.84 -15.21
CA PHE A 191 4.35 23.05 -16.02
C PHE A 191 4.93 24.23 -15.22
N ASP A 192 5.54 25.17 -15.94
CA ASP A 192 5.95 26.45 -15.37
C ASP A 192 4.75 27.36 -15.04
N ARG A 193 5.05 28.55 -14.51
CA ARG A 193 4.05 29.58 -14.17
C ARG A 193 3.23 30.09 -15.35
N ASP A 194 3.75 29.98 -16.58
CA ASP A 194 3.07 30.39 -17.82
C ASP A 194 2.24 29.24 -18.42
N GLY A 195 2.24 28.07 -17.78
CA GLY A 195 1.53 26.87 -18.23
C GLY A 195 2.25 26.11 -19.35
N LYS A 196 3.55 26.35 -19.57
CA LYS A 196 4.36 25.59 -20.52
C LYS A 196 4.93 24.33 -19.84
N PRO A 197 4.96 23.18 -20.51
CA PRO A 197 5.61 21.99 -19.98
C PRO A 197 7.08 22.25 -19.61
N ILE A 198 7.48 21.83 -18.42
CA ILE A 198 8.91 21.80 -18.06
C ILE A 198 9.60 20.73 -18.90
N LEU A 199 10.77 21.08 -19.43
CA LEU A 199 11.61 20.20 -20.22
C LEU A 199 12.91 19.91 -19.47
N GLU A 200 13.39 18.68 -19.60
CA GLU A 200 14.75 18.27 -19.23
C GLU A 200 15.80 18.95 -20.13
N SER A 201 17.07 18.80 -19.74
CA SER A 201 18.21 19.35 -20.51
C SER A 201 18.30 18.85 -21.95
N ASP A 202 17.71 17.69 -22.25
CA ASP A 202 17.65 17.09 -23.59
C ASP A 202 16.38 17.45 -24.37
N GLY A 203 15.50 18.28 -23.79
CA GLY A 203 14.24 18.72 -24.39
C GLY A 203 13.04 17.80 -24.17
N ARG A 204 13.19 16.67 -23.48
CA ARG A 204 12.06 15.79 -23.13
C ARG A 204 11.18 16.43 -22.05
N PRO A 205 9.84 16.36 -22.16
CA PRO A 205 8.97 16.88 -21.11
C PRO A 205 9.03 16.00 -19.86
N VAL A 206 8.92 16.63 -18.69
CA VAL A 206 8.80 15.93 -17.39
C VAL A 206 7.39 15.33 -17.28
N LEU A 207 7.22 14.11 -17.80
CA LEU A 207 5.92 13.48 -18.06
C LEU A 207 5.91 11.99 -17.71
N ASP A 208 4.94 11.58 -16.87
CA ASP A 208 4.63 10.19 -16.51
C ASP A 208 3.80 9.49 -17.61
N ASN A 209 4.49 8.98 -18.64
CA ASN A 209 3.89 8.22 -19.74
C ASN A 209 4.70 7.00 -20.18
N GLY A 210 5.73 6.64 -19.42
CA GLY A 210 6.68 5.58 -19.73
C GLY A 210 7.78 5.92 -20.73
N LYS A 211 7.97 7.21 -21.05
CA LYS A 211 8.94 7.67 -22.04
C LYS A 211 9.71 8.93 -21.57
N PRO A 212 10.73 8.79 -20.71
CA PRO A 212 11.17 7.55 -20.03
C PRO A 212 10.53 7.37 -18.65
N TYR A 213 9.84 8.39 -18.14
CA TYR A 213 9.42 8.43 -16.74
C TYR A 213 8.09 7.72 -16.50
N TRP A 214 8.02 7.15 -15.30
CA TRP A 214 6.87 6.44 -14.75
C TRP A 214 6.63 6.97 -13.34
N GLY A 215 5.38 7.05 -12.91
CA GLY A 215 4.99 7.28 -11.52
C GLY A 215 5.48 8.59 -10.90
N GLY A 216 5.67 8.58 -9.59
CA GLY A 216 6.20 9.69 -8.81
C GLY A 216 7.67 9.96 -9.13
N MET A 217 8.09 11.21 -8.94
CA MET A 217 9.38 11.74 -9.36
C MET A 217 9.94 12.71 -8.31
N VAL A 218 11.27 12.84 -8.32
CA VAL A 218 12.04 13.80 -7.49
C VAL A 218 12.74 14.79 -8.41
N PHE A 219 12.73 16.06 -8.02
CA PHE A 219 13.22 17.15 -8.83
C PHE A 219 14.26 17.99 -8.10
N ARG A 220 15.14 18.62 -8.88
CA ARG A 220 16.03 19.71 -8.46
C ARG A 220 15.96 20.86 -9.44
N CYS A 221 15.91 22.10 -8.95
CA CYS A 221 15.93 23.30 -9.78
C CYS A 221 16.50 24.51 -9.03
N ASN A 222 16.73 25.62 -9.73
CA ASN A 222 16.93 26.92 -9.09
C ASN A 222 15.65 27.38 -8.36
N LEU A 223 15.78 28.33 -7.44
CA LEU A 223 14.64 28.91 -6.68
C LEU A 223 13.56 29.56 -7.57
N ASP A 224 13.92 29.99 -8.77
CA ASP A 224 13.01 30.56 -9.77
C ASP A 224 12.36 29.51 -10.69
N GLY A 225 12.68 28.23 -10.46
CA GLY A 225 12.22 27.08 -11.25
C GLY A 225 13.05 26.74 -12.49
N SER A 226 14.13 27.48 -12.77
CA SER A 226 15.03 27.20 -13.91
C SER A 226 16.05 26.09 -13.62
N ASP A 227 16.75 25.60 -14.66
CA ASP A 227 17.78 24.54 -14.55
C ASP A 227 17.22 23.30 -13.82
N PHE A 228 16.12 22.79 -14.36
CA PHE A 228 15.29 21.72 -13.79
C PHE A 228 15.81 20.34 -14.17
N GLU A 229 15.87 19.44 -13.20
CA GLU A 229 16.41 18.08 -13.34
C GLU A 229 15.48 17.07 -12.64
N VAL A 230 15.17 15.95 -13.31
CA VAL A 230 14.61 14.75 -12.65
C VAL A 230 15.73 13.91 -12.05
N LEU A 231 15.71 13.80 -10.72
CA LEU A 231 16.71 13.06 -9.95
C LEU A 231 16.36 11.58 -9.76
N GLY A 232 15.11 11.18 -9.97
CA GLY A 232 14.68 9.79 -9.84
C GLY A 232 13.20 9.65 -10.11
N HIS A 233 12.78 8.45 -10.52
CA HIS A 233 11.41 8.20 -10.93
C HIS A 233 10.89 6.81 -10.56
N ASN A 234 9.62 6.58 -10.85
CA ASN A 234 8.90 5.33 -10.62
C ASN A 234 8.69 5.04 -9.13
N PHE A 235 8.39 6.10 -8.37
CA PHE A 235 7.83 6.03 -7.02
C PHE A 235 6.29 5.94 -7.07
N ARG A 236 5.65 5.57 -5.95
CA ARG A 236 4.18 5.60 -5.85
C ARG A 236 3.71 6.88 -5.20
N ASN A 237 3.95 7.01 -3.90
CA ASN A 237 3.64 8.19 -3.13
C ASN A 237 4.85 8.45 -2.26
N ASN A 238 5.89 8.94 -2.92
CA ASN A 238 7.00 9.52 -2.22
C ASN A 238 6.54 10.84 -1.61
N TYR A 239 6.35 10.85 -0.31
CA TYR A 239 5.70 11.98 0.36
C TYR A 239 6.64 13.18 0.36
N GLU A 240 7.81 13.08 0.99
CA GLU A 240 8.79 14.17 1.02
C GLU A 240 10.22 13.68 0.79
N ILE A 241 11.05 14.60 0.29
CA ILE A 241 12.49 14.42 0.07
C ILE A 241 13.29 15.20 1.11
N THR A 242 14.38 14.62 1.61
CA THR A 242 15.38 15.35 2.41
C THR A 242 16.80 15.15 1.86
N VAL A 243 17.66 16.16 2.01
CA VAL A 243 19.03 16.17 1.48
C VAL A 243 20.01 16.49 2.61
N ASP A 244 21.05 15.67 2.78
CA ASP A 244 22.13 15.91 3.74
C ASP A 244 23.18 16.92 3.23
N SER A 245 24.09 17.34 4.10
CA SER A 245 25.15 18.30 3.74
C SER A 245 26.09 17.84 2.61
N PHE A 246 26.17 16.54 2.33
CA PHE A 246 26.99 15.95 1.27
C PHE A 246 26.22 15.88 -0.07
N GLY A 247 24.95 16.29 -0.10
CA GLY A 247 24.07 16.17 -1.27
C GLY A 247 23.46 14.77 -1.43
N THR A 248 23.44 13.95 -0.38
CA THR A 248 22.80 12.62 -0.42
C THR A 248 21.31 12.77 -0.21
N LEU A 249 20.52 12.09 -1.04
CA LEU A 249 19.07 12.21 -1.11
C LEU A 249 18.39 11.06 -0.37
N TRP A 250 17.40 11.37 0.47
CA TRP A 250 16.66 10.41 1.28
C TRP A 250 15.16 10.66 1.20
N GLN A 251 14.38 9.60 1.03
CA GLN A 251 12.95 9.74 0.76
C GLN A 251 12.16 8.53 1.28
N SER A 252 10.96 8.78 1.82
CA SER A 252 9.96 7.74 2.10
C SER A 252 9.07 7.49 0.88
N ASP A 253 8.50 6.29 0.72
CA ASP A 253 7.53 5.99 -0.35
C ASP A 253 6.47 5.00 0.15
N ASN A 254 5.20 5.38 0.01
CA ASN A 254 4.06 4.60 0.48
C ASN A 254 3.65 3.51 -0.54
N ASP A 255 3.32 2.30 -0.08
CA ASP A 255 2.87 1.18 -0.91
C ASP A 255 1.37 1.27 -1.26
N ASP A 256 0.83 0.28 -1.98
CA ASP A 256 -0.63 0.14 -2.00
C ASP A 256 -1.09 -0.46 -0.66
N ASP A 257 -2.06 0.20 -0.02
CA ASP A 257 -2.58 -0.17 1.30
C ASP A 257 -2.78 -1.68 1.47
N GLY A 258 -2.20 -2.21 2.57
CA GLY A 258 -2.31 -3.62 2.94
C GLY A 258 -1.17 -4.52 2.43
N ASN A 259 -0.26 -3.99 1.61
CA ASN A 259 0.88 -4.77 1.09
C ASN A 259 2.03 -4.90 2.09
N ARG A 260 2.14 -3.98 3.06
CA ARG A 260 3.22 -3.91 4.06
C ARG A 260 4.60 -3.71 3.44
N GLY A 261 4.67 -3.00 2.32
CA GLY A 261 5.86 -2.70 1.55
C GLY A 261 6.31 -1.24 1.59
N VAL A 262 5.82 -0.42 2.53
CA VAL A 262 6.33 0.96 2.72
C VAL A 262 7.85 0.92 2.85
N ARG A 263 8.54 1.88 2.23
CA ARG A 263 10.00 1.88 2.13
C ARG A 263 10.63 3.25 2.40
N ILE A 264 11.89 3.21 2.83
CA ILE A 264 12.83 4.33 2.80
C ILE A 264 13.83 4.06 1.69
N ASN A 265 14.19 5.10 0.95
CA ASN A 265 15.12 5.02 -0.16
C ASN A 265 16.31 5.96 0.08
N TYR A 266 17.51 5.46 -0.21
CA TYR A 266 18.60 6.30 -0.72
C TYR A 266 18.31 6.57 -2.19
N VAL A 267 18.13 7.84 -2.56
CA VAL A 267 17.82 8.21 -3.94
C VAL A 267 19.13 8.45 -4.70
N MET A 268 19.59 7.43 -5.43
CA MET A 268 20.61 7.60 -6.48
C MET A 268 20.04 8.44 -7.62
N GLU A 269 20.77 9.50 -8.01
CA GLU A 269 20.42 10.35 -9.15
C GLU A 269 20.20 9.50 -10.42
N TYR A 270 19.13 9.82 -11.16
CA TYR A 270 18.65 9.12 -12.37
C TYR A 270 18.11 7.70 -12.14
N GLY A 271 17.93 7.29 -10.88
CA GLY A 271 17.44 5.96 -10.52
C GLY A 271 15.97 5.70 -10.86
N ASN A 272 15.66 4.43 -11.15
CA ASN A 272 14.30 3.91 -11.28
C ASN A 272 13.94 3.03 -10.07
N TYR A 273 12.81 3.31 -9.42
CA TYR A 273 12.42 2.68 -8.15
C TYR A 273 11.25 1.70 -8.26
N GLY A 274 10.85 1.32 -9.47
CA GLY A 274 10.10 0.09 -9.72
C GLY A 274 8.66 0.01 -9.20
N TYR A 275 7.96 1.13 -8.98
CA TYR A 275 6.52 1.07 -8.66
C TYR A 275 5.70 0.39 -9.78
N LEU A 276 5.96 0.79 -11.03
CA LEU A 276 5.39 0.20 -12.23
C LEU A 276 6.43 -0.60 -13.01
N ASP A 277 5.99 -1.66 -13.68
CA ASP A 277 6.79 -2.39 -14.65
C ASP A 277 7.21 -1.46 -15.80
N GLN A 278 8.52 -1.31 -16.05
CA GLN A 278 9.02 -0.37 -17.06
C GLN A 278 8.60 -0.73 -18.49
N LEU A 279 8.27 -2.00 -18.76
CA LEU A 279 7.93 -2.47 -20.11
C LEU A 279 6.47 -2.19 -20.47
N THR A 280 5.57 -2.37 -19.51
CA THR A 280 4.12 -2.38 -19.76
C THR A 280 3.34 -1.34 -18.95
N GLY A 281 3.96 -0.71 -17.95
CA GLY A 281 3.26 0.11 -16.95
C GLY A 281 2.38 -0.72 -16.01
N ALA A 282 2.49 -2.05 -16.04
CA ALA A 282 1.70 -2.93 -15.20
C ALA A 282 2.05 -2.77 -13.72
N ARG A 283 1.06 -3.02 -12.86
CA ARG A 283 1.24 -3.05 -11.40
C ARG A 283 1.76 -4.40 -10.94
N TRP A 284 2.25 -4.44 -9.70
CA TRP A 284 2.88 -5.59 -9.07
C TRP A 284 2.06 -6.89 -9.03
N LYS A 285 0.73 -6.83 -9.17
CA LYS A 285 -0.15 -8.02 -9.19
C LYS A 285 -0.10 -8.78 -10.52
N THR A 286 0.30 -8.11 -11.60
CA THR A 286 0.33 -8.72 -12.93
C THR A 286 1.40 -9.82 -12.98
N PRO A 287 1.02 -11.08 -13.23
CA PRO A 287 1.99 -12.18 -13.27
C PRO A 287 3.11 -11.94 -14.28
N ARG A 288 4.35 -12.18 -13.88
CA ARG A 288 5.54 -12.10 -14.73
C ARG A 288 6.61 -13.09 -14.25
N THR A 289 7.53 -13.47 -15.13
CA THR A 289 8.65 -14.36 -14.77
C THR A 289 9.54 -13.71 -13.72
N GLY A 290 9.98 -14.50 -12.74
CA GLY A 290 11.00 -14.10 -11.77
C GLY A 290 10.52 -13.21 -10.62
N MET A 291 9.20 -13.00 -10.44
CA MET A 291 8.65 -12.23 -9.31
C MET A 291 9.11 -12.76 -7.95
N HIS A 292 9.18 -11.87 -6.96
CA HIS A 292 9.25 -12.26 -5.56
C HIS A 292 7.96 -12.95 -5.10
N THR A 293 8.12 -13.90 -4.19
CA THR A 293 7.03 -14.56 -3.46
C THR A 293 6.40 -13.61 -2.44
N GLU A 294 7.21 -12.80 -1.79
CA GLU A 294 6.79 -11.83 -0.78
C GLU A 294 6.17 -10.60 -1.45
N ILE A 295 4.95 -10.22 -1.03
CA ILE A 295 4.25 -9.03 -1.55
C ILE A 295 5.10 -7.75 -1.41
N PRO A 296 5.71 -7.44 -0.24
CA PRO A 296 6.52 -6.23 -0.08
C PRO A 296 7.67 -6.10 -1.09
N LEU A 297 8.34 -7.21 -1.43
CA LEU A 297 9.46 -7.19 -2.37
C LEU A 297 8.98 -7.19 -3.83
N ARG A 298 7.87 -7.87 -4.12
CA ARG A 298 7.25 -7.94 -5.45
C ARG A 298 6.64 -6.60 -5.86
N HIS A 299 6.12 -5.83 -4.89
CA HIS A 299 5.47 -4.53 -5.08
C HIS A 299 6.32 -3.58 -5.92
N TRP A 300 7.62 -3.55 -5.63
CA TRP A 300 8.58 -2.62 -6.21
C TRP A 300 9.43 -3.19 -7.35
N HIS A 301 9.05 -4.35 -7.91
CA HIS A 301 9.75 -4.95 -9.05
C HIS A 301 11.27 -5.15 -8.82
N LEU A 302 11.71 -5.42 -7.58
CA LEU A 302 13.14 -5.42 -7.16
C LEU A 302 14.05 -6.44 -7.89
N ARG A 303 13.48 -7.36 -8.68
CA ARG A 303 14.21 -8.35 -9.50
C ARG A 303 14.32 -7.97 -10.97
N ASP A 304 13.79 -6.82 -11.37
CA ASP A 304 13.85 -6.37 -12.75
C ASP A 304 15.16 -5.58 -13.02
N PRO A 305 15.80 -5.76 -14.19
CA PRO A 305 16.96 -4.96 -14.60
C PRO A 305 16.71 -3.44 -14.57
N GLY A 306 17.60 -2.69 -13.91
CA GLY A 306 17.46 -1.25 -13.82
C GLY A 306 16.62 -0.75 -12.64
N VAL A 307 16.15 -1.63 -11.74
CA VAL A 307 15.46 -1.22 -10.51
C VAL A 307 16.47 -1.06 -9.38
N VAL A 308 16.57 0.16 -8.86
CA VAL A 308 17.43 0.52 -7.73
C VAL A 308 16.90 -0.13 -6.44
N PRO A 309 17.76 -0.71 -5.59
CA PRO A 309 17.34 -1.24 -4.29
C PRO A 309 16.75 -0.15 -3.38
N ASN A 310 16.08 -0.58 -2.30
CA ASN A 310 15.62 0.32 -1.25
C ASN A 310 16.56 0.22 -0.03
N LEU A 311 16.59 1.27 0.81
CA LEU A 311 17.37 1.25 2.05
C LEU A 311 16.76 0.26 3.06
N LEU A 312 15.44 0.32 3.22
CA LEU A 312 14.70 -0.46 4.20
C LEU A 312 13.20 -0.50 3.86
N GLN A 313 12.53 -1.61 4.14
CA GLN A 313 11.06 -1.70 4.17
C GLN A 313 10.54 -1.67 5.62
N THR A 314 9.61 -0.76 5.91
CA THR A 314 9.14 -0.46 7.27
C THR A 314 7.83 -1.16 7.62
N GLY A 315 7.21 -1.88 6.68
CA GLY A 315 5.98 -2.64 6.88
C GLY A 315 4.73 -1.89 6.42
N ALA A 316 3.64 -2.02 7.19
CA ALA A 316 2.43 -1.23 6.96
C ALA A 316 2.64 0.20 7.47
N GLY A 317 2.22 1.18 6.70
CA GLY A 317 2.33 2.57 7.12
C GLY A 317 1.58 3.53 6.21
N SER A 318 1.73 4.80 6.52
CA SER A 318 1.29 5.96 5.75
C SER A 318 2.35 7.03 6.01
N PRO A 319 3.53 6.90 5.38
CA PRO A 319 4.66 7.79 5.60
C PRO A 319 4.30 9.22 5.24
N THR A 320 4.82 10.17 6.00
CA THR A 320 4.56 11.60 5.85
C THR A 320 5.88 12.38 5.90
N GLY A 321 5.99 13.46 6.68
CA GLY A 321 7.17 14.32 6.67
C GLY A 321 8.47 13.64 7.11
N ILE A 322 9.59 14.15 6.58
CA ILE A 322 10.92 13.57 6.72
C ILE A 322 11.99 14.67 6.78
N CYS A 323 12.99 14.51 7.67
CA CYS A 323 14.13 15.42 7.74
C CYS A 323 15.43 14.68 8.06
N ILE A 324 16.57 15.24 7.67
CA ILE A 324 17.88 14.81 8.17
C ILE A 324 18.24 15.58 9.44
N TYR A 325 18.56 14.87 10.53
CA TYR A 325 18.95 15.53 11.78
C TYR A 325 20.46 15.81 11.82
N GLU A 326 20.86 17.03 11.45
CA GLU A 326 22.28 17.46 11.48
C GLU A 326 22.62 18.36 12.69
N GLY A 327 21.86 18.22 13.78
CA GLY A 327 22.13 18.87 15.06
C GLY A 327 22.92 17.99 16.03
N SER A 328 23.30 18.59 17.16
CA SER A 328 24.05 17.93 18.22
C SER A 328 23.29 17.82 19.55
N LEU A 329 22.06 18.36 19.62
CA LEU A 329 21.26 18.38 20.86
C LEU A 329 20.70 17.00 21.21
N LEU A 330 20.19 16.25 20.23
CA LEU A 330 19.65 14.91 20.48
C LEU A 330 20.79 13.91 20.77
N PRO A 331 20.48 12.78 21.44
CA PRO A 331 21.44 11.69 21.66
C PRO A 331 22.18 11.27 20.39
N LYS A 332 23.46 10.90 20.53
CA LYS A 332 24.39 10.59 19.43
C LYS A 332 23.82 9.64 18.36
N LYS A 333 23.00 8.66 18.75
CA LYS A 333 22.37 7.69 17.85
C LYS A 333 21.39 8.29 16.82
N TYR A 334 20.99 9.55 16.99
CA TYR A 334 20.12 10.28 16.07
C TYR A 334 20.88 11.30 15.23
N GLN A 335 22.15 11.58 15.57
CA GLN A 335 22.96 12.61 14.92
C GLN A 335 23.42 12.16 13.54
N GLY A 336 23.02 12.91 12.51
CA GLY A 336 23.28 12.59 11.13
C GLY A 336 22.29 11.61 10.51
N GLU A 337 21.20 11.27 11.21
CA GLU A 337 20.25 10.26 10.79
C GLU A 337 18.95 10.85 10.24
N ILE A 338 18.28 10.07 9.40
CA ILE A 338 16.97 10.39 8.84
C ILE A 338 15.93 10.26 9.94
N ILE A 339 15.12 11.29 10.17
CA ILE A 339 13.96 11.30 11.06
C ILE A 339 12.69 11.40 10.22
N HIS A 340 11.69 10.58 10.53
CA HIS A 340 10.52 10.39 9.69
C HIS A 340 9.24 10.15 10.50
N SER A 341 8.17 10.82 10.09
CA SER A 341 6.82 10.68 10.62
C SER A 341 6.02 9.65 9.83
N ASP A 342 5.34 8.74 10.52
CA ASP A 342 4.44 7.76 9.92
C ASP A 342 3.10 7.72 10.66
N ALA A 343 2.06 8.23 10.00
CA ALA A 343 0.74 8.40 10.59
C ALA A 343 0.00 7.06 10.80
N GLY A 344 0.29 6.07 9.96
CA GLY A 344 -0.37 4.76 9.99
C GLY A 344 -0.11 4.00 11.30
N PRO A 345 1.17 3.75 11.68
CA PRO A 345 1.57 3.10 12.92
C PRO A 345 1.68 4.04 14.12
N ASN A 346 1.32 5.33 13.99
CA ASN A 346 1.39 6.33 15.07
C ASN A 346 2.84 6.52 15.61
N VAL A 347 3.82 6.73 14.73
CA VAL A 347 5.25 6.73 15.11
C VAL A 347 6.06 7.83 14.43
N VAL A 348 6.98 8.43 15.19
CA VAL A 348 8.13 9.19 14.66
C VAL A 348 9.38 8.38 14.95
N ARG A 349 10.22 8.16 13.93
CA ARG A 349 11.37 7.25 14.02
C ARG A 349 12.58 7.79 13.29
N ALA A 350 13.75 7.38 13.77
CA ALA A 350 15.01 7.56 13.09
C ALA A 350 15.42 6.28 12.35
N TYR A 351 16.28 6.42 11.35
CA TYR A 351 16.91 5.30 10.66
C TYR A 351 18.44 5.41 10.73
N PRO A 352 19.09 4.91 11.80
CA PRO A 352 20.55 4.85 11.88
C PRO A 352 21.14 4.14 10.66
N VAL A 353 21.90 4.86 9.85
CA VAL A 353 22.44 4.39 8.57
C VAL A 353 23.88 3.90 8.72
N GLU A 354 24.13 2.71 8.15
CA GLU A 354 25.48 2.17 7.98
C GLU A 354 25.82 2.04 6.49
N LYS A 355 27.06 2.36 6.15
CA LYS A 355 27.62 2.15 4.81
C LYS A 355 27.74 0.64 4.51
N GLU A 356 27.20 0.18 3.39
CA GLU A 356 27.28 -1.22 2.95
C GLU A 356 27.50 -1.29 1.43
N GLY A 357 28.70 -1.75 1.02
CA GLY A 357 29.11 -1.66 -0.39
C GLY A 357 29.02 -0.22 -0.91
N ALA A 358 28.57 -0.05 -2.13
CA ALA A 358 28.23 1.22 -2.75
C ALA A 358 26.97 1.85 -2.16
N GLY A 359 26.14 1.11 -1.41
CA GLY A 359 24.92 1.62 -0.83
C GLY A 359 24.99 1.74 0.68
N TYR A 360 23.87 1.38 1.29
CA TYR A 360 23.60 1.56 2.71
C TYR A 360 22.65 0.46 3.21
N LYS A 361 22.70 0.23 4.51
CA LYS A 361 21.68 -0.49 5.29
C LYS A 361 21.27 0.39 6.48
N ALA A 362 20.10 0.15 7.06
CA ALA A 362 19.64 0.91 8.22
C ALA A 362 18.83 0.07 9.20
N GLU A 363 18.79 0.53 10.45
CA GLU A 363 17.92 0.01 11.50
C GLU A 363 16.75 0.97 11.77
N ILE A 364 15.73 0.51 12.52
CA ILE A 364 14.64 1.37 12.99
C ILE A 364 14.89 1.76 14.44
N ALA A 365 14.96 3.06 14.72
CA ALA A 365 15.05 3.59 16.08
C ALA A 365 13.89 4.55 16.35
N ASN A 366 12.81 4.05 16.98
CA ASN A 366 11.66 4.89 17.32
C ASN A 366 12.06 6.05 18.26
N ILE A 367 11.47 7.23 18.03
CA ILE A 367 11.61 8.43 18.86
C ILE A 367 10.34 8.66 19.67
N ILE A 368 9.18 8.59 19.00
CA ILE A 368 7.85 8.72 19.60
C ILE A 368 6.98 7.58 19.08
N THR A 369 6.25 6.91 19.96
CA THR A 369 5.14 6.03 19.59
C THR A 369 3.89 6.37 20.39
N SER A 370 2.71 6.08 19.85
CA SER A 370 1.46 6.12 20.61
C SER A 370 0.73 4.78 20.56
N GLU A 371 0.75 4.07 21.68
CA GLU A 371 0.01 2.82 21.85
C GLU A 371 -1.40 3.04 22.41
N LYS A 372 -1.55 4.05 23.27
CA LYS A 372 -2.80 4.35 23.99
C LYS A 372 -3.73 5.20 23.15
N ASP A 373 -3.23 6.30 22.61
CA ASP A 373 -4.02 7.23 21.81
C ASP A 373 -3.79 6.99 20.32
N LYS A 374 -4.73 6.29 19.68
CA LYS A 374 -4.66 5.99 18.25
C LYS A 374 -4.98 7.17 17.35
N TRP A 375 -5.35 8.33 17.89
CA TRP A 375 -5.55 9.55 17.12
C TRP A 375 -4.25 10.30 16.83
N PHE A 376 -3.13 9.98 17.49
CA PHE A 376 -1.82 10.56 17.19
C PHE A 376 -1.38 10.24 15.75
N ARG A 377 -1.54 11.16 14.82
CA ARG A 377 -1.19 11.04 13.40
C ARG A 377 -0.05 12.01 13.10
N PRO A 378 1.21 11.64 13.39
CA PRO A 378 2.33 12.51 13.07
C PRO A 378 2.33 12.76 11.56
N SER A 379 2.20 14.02 11.17
CA SER A 379 2.10 14.47 9.78
C SER A 379 3.40 15.09 9.28
N ASP A 380 4.23 15.64 10.17
CA ASP A 380 5.51 16.24 9.78
C ASP A 380 6.52 16.25 10.94
N VAL A 381 7.81 16.42 10.61
CA VAL A 381 8.92 16.57 11.57
C VAL A 381 10.00 17.51 11.04
N CYS A 382 10.36 18.52 11.83
CA CYS A 382 11.35 19.53 11.45
C CYS A 382 12.38 19.78 12.57
N VAL A 383 13.52 20.37 12.22
CA VAL A 383 14.60 20.70 13.17
C VAL A 383 14.61 22.21 13.45
N ALA A 384 14.48 22.59 14.71
CA ALA A 384 14.53 23.99 15.15
C ALA A 384 15.98 24.51 15.32
N PRO A 385 16.19 25.84 15.41
CA PRO A 385 17.53 26.43 15.55
C PRO A 385 18.34 25.96 16.76
N ASP A 386 17.69 25.63 17.89
CA ASP A 386 18.34 25.04 19.07
C ASP A 386 18.75 23.57 18.88
N GLY A 387 18.32 22.94 17.78
CA GLY A 387 18.54 21.53 17.50
C GLY A 387 17.49 20.59 18.09
N SER A 388 16.38 21.10 18.64
CA SER A 388 15.22 20.27 19.02
C SER A 388 14.41 19.86 17.78
N LEU A 389 13.63 18.79 17.90
CA LEU A 389 12.66 18.41 16.87
C LEU A 389 11.31 19.00 17.20
N PHE A 390 10.59 19.43 16.17
CA PHE A 390 9.17 19.70 16.24
C PHE A 390 8.44 18.62 15.44
N VAL A 391 7.33 18.13 15.97
CA VAL A 391 6.47 17.11 15.32
C VAL A 391 5.07 17.68 15.21
N ALA A 392 4.55 17.74 13.99
CA ALA A 392 3.15 18.05 13.75
C ALA A 392 2.32 16.77 13.87
N ASP A 393 1.17 16.87 14.54
CA ASP A 393 0.20 15.81 14.73
C ASP A 393 -1.16 16.29 14.20
N TRP A 394 -1.61 15.67 13.11
CA TRP A 394 -2.92 15.95 12.52
C TRP A 394 -4.05 15.74 13.53
N TYR A 395 -3.88 14.78 14.44
CA TYR A 395 -4.81 14.34 15.47
C TYR A 395 -6.21 13.93 14.96
N ASP A 396 -6.32 12.74 14.37
CA ASP A 396 -7.55 12.23 13.72
C ASP A 396 -7.78 10.74 13.98
N PRO A 397 -9.05 10.28 14.17
CA PRO A 397 -9.36 8.86 14.36
C PRO A 397 -8.99 7.99 13.16
N GLY A 398 -9.05 8.53 11.95
CA GLY A 398 -8.68 7.90 10.70
C GLY A 398 -7.21 8.14 10.32
N VAL A 399 -6.77 7.44 9.26
CA VAL A 399 -5.45 7.64 8.65
C VAL A 399 -5.64 8.13 7.22
N GLY A 400 -4.95 9.21 6.87
CA GLY A 400 -4.90 9.78 5.53
C GLY A 400 -6.21 10.44 5.07
N GLY A 401 -6.14 11.10 3.91
CA GLY A 401 -7.25 11.88 3.34
C GLY A 401 -8.51 11.08 2.98
N HIS A 402 -8.47 9.75 3.10
CA HIS A 402 -9.60 8.86 2.82
C HIS A 402 -10.42 8.51 4.08
N ARG A 403 -10.00 8.92 5.28
CA ARG A 403 -10.67 8.56 6.54
C ARG A 403 -10.78 9.67 7.59
N ILE A 404 -10.55 10.94 7.21
CA ILE A 404 -10.73 12.10 8.10
C ILE A 404 -12.06 12.00 8.85
N GLY A 405 -11.98 12.16 10.17
CA GLY A 405 -13.09 12.12 11.11
C GLY A 405 -13.16 13.34 12.04
N ASP A 406 -12.11 14.14 12.15
CA ASP A 406 -12.05 15.36 12.96
C ASP A 406 -11.37 16.52 12.19
N GLN A 407 -11.99 17.70 12.20
CA GLN A 407 -11.47 18.92 11.53
C GLN A 407 -11.10 20.02 12.53
N GLU A 408 -11.25 19.78 13.84
CA GLU A 408 -11.16 20.81 14.88
C GLU A 408 -9.87 20.71 15.68
N ARG A 409 -9.25 19.53 15.73
CA ARG A 409 -8.08 19.24 16.57
C ARG A 409 -6.79 19.16 15.76
N GLY A 410 -5.68 19.35 16.46
CA GLY A 410 -4.34 19.32 15.88
C GLY A 410 -3.32 19.78 16.93
N ARG A 411 -2.12 19.20 16.91
CA ARG A 411 -1.12 19.39 17.97
C ARG A 411 0.27 19.53 17.41
N ILE A 412 1.11 20.31 18.08
CA ILE A 412 2.54 20.43 17.80
C ILE A 412 3.31 20.04 19.06
N PHE A 413 4.23 19.10 18.92
CA PHE A 413 5.10 18.65 20.01
C PHE A 413 6.54 19.10 19.76
N ARG A 414 7.23 19.54 20.82
CA ARG A 414 8.68 19.73 20.82
C ARG A 414 9.37 18.56 21.52
N ILE A 415 10.41 18.02 20.90
CA ILE A 415 11.21 16.89 21.38
C ILE A 415 12.65 17.33 21.60
N ALA A 416 13.12 17.21 22.83
CA ALA A 416 14.48 17.56 23.24
C ALA A 416 14.91 16.69 24.43
N PRO A 417 16.18 16.69 24.85
CA PRO A 417 16.56 16.12 26.13
C PRO A 417 15.75 16.74 27.29
N PRO A 418 15.51 15.97 28.38
CA PRO A 418 14.77 16.48 29.52
C PRO A 418 15.37 17.77 30.10
N ASN A 419 14.51 18.71 30.50
CA ASN A 419 14.88 20.00 31.08
C ASN A 419 15.66 20.95 30.14
N THR A 420 15.70 20.68 28.84
CA THR A 420 16.27 21.60 27.86
C THR A 420 15.29 22.73 27.53
N LYS A 421 15.69 23.98 27.84
CA LYS A 421 14.93 25.19 27.46
C LYS A 421 14.94 25.39 25.95
N TYR A 422 13.87 25.97 25.40
CA TYR A 422 13.82 26.34 23.98
C TYR A 422 14.51 27.68 23.76
N GLN A 423 15.82 27.66 23.57
CA GLN A 423 16.64 28.86 23.45
C GLN A 423 17.82 28.63 22.50
N PHE A 424 18.15 29.64 21.71
CA PHE A 424 19.27 29.64 20.77
C PHE A 424 19.77 31.07 20.56
N GLU A 425 21.01 31.19 20.12
CA GLU A 425 21.63 32.50 19.86
C GLU A 425 21.05 33.13 18.59
N LYS A 426 20.61 34.38 18.68
CA LYS A 426 20.18 35.15 17.51
C LYS A 426 21.41 35.65 16.77
N LEU A 427 21.64 35.10 15.57
CA LEU A 427 22.78 35.44 14.72
C LEU A 427 22.47 36.65 13.83
N ASP A 428 23.44 37.54 13.66
CA ASP A 428 23.38 38.56 12.60
C ASP A 428 23.89 37.99 11.28
N LEU A 429 22.98 37.37 10.54
CA LEU A 429 23.27 36.70 9.26
C LEU A 429 23.65 37.66 8.12
N ASN A 430 23.67 38.97 8.36
CA ASN A 430 24.16 39.95 7.37
C ASN A 430 25.68 40.15 7.42
N THR A 431 26.35 39.65 8.45
CA THR A 431 27.81 39.68 8.60
C THR A 431 28.43 38.38 8.12
N ILE A 432 29.72 38.40 7.75
CA ILE A 432 30.44 37.19 7.34
C ILE A 432 30.50 36.22 8.53
N GLU A 433 30.84 36.73 9.72
CA GLU A 433 30.95 35.96 10.96
C GLU A 433 29.63 35.28 11.31
N GLY A 434 28.53 36.04 11.27
CA GLY A 434 27.19 35.53 11.55
C GLY A 434 26.72 34.53 10.50
N ALA A 435 27.03 34.74 9.21
CA ALA A 435 26.72 33.76 8.17
C ALA A 435 27.55 32.46 8.32
N ILE A 436 28.81 32.54 8.72
CA ILE A 436 29.64 31.36 9.03
C ILE A 436 29.15 30.61 10.27
N ALA A 437 28.59 31.31 11.27
CA ALA A 437 27.87 30.66 12.36
C ALA A 437 26.56 30.01 11.85
N GLY A 438 25.81 30.72 11.02
CA GLY A 438 24.51 30.29 10.51
C GLY A 438 24.59 29.06 9.60
N ILE A 439 25.62 28.93 8.76
CA ILE A 439 25.78 27.74 7.89
C ILE A 439 26.07 26.45 8.71
N LYS A 440 26.48 26.58 9.97
CA LYS A 440 26.65 25.44 10.90
C LYS A 440 25.34 25.01 11.55
N SER A 441 24.29 25.85 11.47
CA SER A 441 23.00 25.61 12.14
C SER A 441 22.38 24.26 11.75
N PRO A 442 21.71 23.57 12.70
CA PRO A 442 20.90 22.40 12.38
C PRO A 442 19.63 22.76 11.61
N ASN A 443 19.13 24.00 11.75
CA ASN A 443 17.92 24.47 11.10
C ASN A 443 18.17 24.89 9.64
N LEU A 444 17.31 24.40 8.74
CA LEU A 444 17.45 24.60 7.30
C LEU A 444 17.21 26.06 6.89
N ALA A 445 16.24 26.75 7.50
CA ALA A 445 15.97 28.17 7.21
C ALA A 445 17.16 29.08 7.61
N THR A 446 17.79 28.84 8.77
CA THR A 446 19.04 29.52 9.15
C THR A 446 20.16 29.24 8.14
N ARG A 447 20.32 27.98 7.71
CA ARG A 447 21.33 27.62 6.71
C ARG A 447 21.09 28.29 5.37
N TYR A 448 19.83 28.39 4.91
CA TYR A 448 19.48 29.09 3.67
C TYR A 448 19.93 30.55 3.69
N LEU A 449 19.59 31.29 4.74
CA LEU A 449 19.95 32.71 4.87
C LEU A 449 21.47 32.89 4.90
N ALA A 450 22.18 32.06 5.68
CA ALA A 450 23.63 32.06 5.73
C ALA A 450 24.28 31.70 4.39
N TRP A 451 23.77 30.68 3.71
CA TRP A 451 24.27 30.22 2.42
C TRP A 451 24.17 31.34 1.38
N ASN A 452 23.00 31.99 1.27
CA ASN A 452 22.81 33.08 0.32
C ASN A 452 23.75 34.24 0.61
N LYS A 453 23.94 34.59 1.88
CA LYS A 453 24.86 35.67 2.23
C LYS A 453 26.30 35.34 1.83
N LEU A 454 26.78 34.14 2.17
CA LEU A 454 28.13 33.70 1.83
C LEU A 454 28.32 33.58 0.31
N HIS A 455 27.29 33.12 -0.40
CA HIS A 455 27.30 33.04 -1.86
C HIS A 455 27.33 34.42 -2.51
N GLU A 456 26.58 35.40 -2.01
CA GLU A 456 26.61 36.80 -2.49
C GLU A 456 28.02 37.41 -2.35
N LEU A 457 28.70 37.14 -1.23
CA LEU A 457 30.00 37.69 -0.90
C LEU A 457 31.17 37.16 -1.75
N GLN A 458 31.01 35.99 -2.38
CA GLN A 458 32.01 35.37 -3.26
C GLN A 458 33.42 35.33 -2.59
N GLU A 459 34.45 35.89 -3.23
CA GLU A 459 35.84 35.89 -2.75
C GLU A 459 36.00 36.48 -1.34
N GLN A 460 35.10 37.38 -0.90
CA GLN A 460 35.17 37.96 0.45
C GLN A 460 34.88 36.92 1.54
N ALA A 461 34.07 35.90 1.25
CA ALA A 461 33.76 34.82 2.20
C ALA A 461 34.82 33.71 2.23
N GLU A 462 35.68 33.63 1.20
CA GLU A 462 36.65 32.55 1.01
C GLU A 462 37.55 32.30 2.23
N PRO A 463 38.15 33.30 2.90
CA PRO A 463 39.06 33.03 4.02
C PRO A 463 38.36 32.31 5.17
N GLN A 464 37.11 32.68 5.49
CA GLN A 464 36.37 32.04 6.58
C GLN A 464 35.78 30.68 6.15
N LEU A 465 35.41 30.53 4.88
CA LEU A 465 35.00 29.24 4.32
C LEU A 465 36.16 28.23 4.28
N GLU A 466 37.38 28.68 3.98
CA GLU A 466 38.59 27.86 4.06
C GLU A 466 38.84 27.35 5.48
N VAL A 467 38.71 28.22 6.48
CA VAL A 467 38.77 27.83 7.90
C VAL A 467 37.70 26.79 8.21
N LEU A 468 36.47 26.98 7.75
CA LEU A 468 35.38 26.02 7.94
C LEU A 468 35.67 24.66 7.28
N TYR A 469 36.29 24.67 6.10
CA TYR A 469 36.69 23.48 5.35
C TYR A 469 37.80 22.65 6.02
N GLN A 470 38.59 23.26 6.91
CA GLN A 470 39.61 22.57 7.71
C GLN A 470 39.11 21.98 9.04
N THR A 471 37.83 22.13 9.38
CA THR A 471 37.31 21.63 10.67
C THR A 471 37.14 20.11 10.71
N ASP A 472 37.10 19.51 11.90
CA ASP A 472 36.87 18.06 12.06
C ASP A 472 35.43 17.63 11.72
N ASN A 473 34.48 18.57 11.69
CA ASN A 473 33.08 18.29 11.38
C ASN A 473 32.87 18.18 9.87
N GLN A 474 32.75 16.94 9.39
CA GLN A 474 32.67 16.63 7.97
C GLN A 474 31.47 17.28 7.25
N ARG A 475 30.35 17.52 7.94
CA ARG A 475 29.19 18.21 7.35
C ARG A 475 29.47 19.70 7.15
N ASN A 476 30.14 20.33 8.11
CA ASN A 476 30.58 21.71 7.96
C ASN A 476 31.59 21.85 6.81
N ARG A 477 32.51 20.89 6.65
CA ARG A 477 33.42 20.84 5.50
C ARG A 477 32.65 20.73 4.19
N ALA A 478 31.66 19.85 4.09
CA ALA A 478 30.84 19.70 2.88
C ALA A 478 30.07 20.98 2.54
N ARG A 479 29.42 21.61 3.53
CA ARG A 479 28.73 22.90 3.37
C ARG A 479 29.68 24.00 2.88
N ALA A 480 30.90 24.06 3.43
CA ALA A 480 31.93 24.99 2.97
C ALA A 480 32.36 24.70 1.52
N LEU A 481 32.55 23.42 1.18
CA LEU A 481 32.99 22.99 -0.15
C LEU A 481 32.01 23.43 -1.25
N TRP A 482 30.70 23.31 -1.03
CA TRP A 482 29.70 23.80 -1.99
C TRP A 482 29.87 25.29 -2.27
N LEU A 483 30.01 26.11 -1.22
CA LEU A 483 30.19 27.57 -1.35
C LEU A 483 31.55 27.94 -1.97
N LEU A 484 32.63 27.27 -1.57
CA LEU A 484 33.99 27.47 -2.12
C LEU A 484 34.04 27.14 -3.61
N ALA A 485 33.49 25.99 -4.02
CA ALA A 485 33.36 25.63 -5.43
C ALA A 485 32.42 26.58 -6.20
N GLY A 486 31.46 27.20 -5.50
CA GLY A 486 30.56 28.22 -6.02
C GLY A 486 31.15 29.62 -6.18
N ILE A 487 32.40 29.85 -5.74
CA ILE A 487 33.11 31.10 -6.02
C ILE A 487 33.48 31.15 -7.51
N LYS A 488 33.13 32.25 -8.17
CA LYS A 488 33.36 32.45 -9.60
C LYS A 488 34.83 32.17 -9.96
N GLY A 489 35.05 31.22 -10.87
CA GLY A 489 36.38 30.84 -11.34
C GLY A 489 37.16 29.85 -10.45
N LYS A 490 36.63 29.45 -9.28
CA LYS A 490 37.34 28.57 -8.32
C LYS A 490 36.80 27.14 -8.24
N ALA A 491 35.73 26.81 -8.98
CA ALA A 491 35.14 25.47 -8.98
C ALA A 491 36.17 24.35 -9.19
N ASN A 492 37.00 24.44 -10.24
CA ASN A 492 38.04 23.42 -10.53
C ASN A 492 39.05 23.27 -9.38
N GLN A 493 39.50 24.38 -8.79
CA GLN A 493 40.47 24.38 -7.69
C GLN A 493 39.95 23.58 -6.49
N TYR A 494 38.71 23.87 -6.08
CA TYR A 494 38.12 23.24 -4.91
C TYR A 494 37.66 21.80 -5.15
N VAL A 495 37.19 21.49 -6.35
CA VAL A 495 36.91 20.11 -6.75
C VAL A 495 38.19 19.29 -6.75
N GLU A 496 39.29 19.75 -7.37
CA GLU A 496 40.59 19.07 -7.38
C GLU A 496 41.14 18.79 -5.97
N ARG A 497 40.88 19.71 -5.04
CA ARG A 497 41.24 19.53 -3.63
C ARG A 497 40.36 18.48 -2.97
N ALA A 498 39.04 18.55 -3.17
CA ALA A 498 38.08 17.65 -2.55
C ALA A 498 38.25 16.19 -3.00
N ILE A 499 38.54 15.95 -4.28
CA ILE A 499 38.73 14.57 -4.78
C ILE A 499 40.00 13.88 -4.26
N LYS A 500 40.91 14.63 -3.63
CA LYS A 500 42.13 14.12 -2.98
C LYS A 500 41.99 14.01 -1.47
N ASP A 501 40.84 14.35 -0.91
CA ASP A 501 40.60 14.29 0.53
C ASP A 501 40.65 12.85 1.06
N GLU A 502 41.06 12.65 2.31
CA GLU A 502 41.06 11.33 2.94
C GLU A 502 39.64 10.79 3.16
N ASN A 503 38.67 11.68 3.41
CA ASN A 503 37.29 11.29 3.63
C ASN A 503 36.54 11.01 2.30
N PRO A 504 36.02 9.80 2.08
CA PRO A 504 35.28 9.47 0.85
C PRO A 504 34.03 10.33 0.63
N ASP A 505 33.36 10.81 1.68
CA ASP A 505 32.16 11.65 1.54
C ASP A 505 32.50 13.04 0.98
N ILE A 506 33.70 13.56 1.29
CA ILE A 506 34.21 14.81 0.71
C ILE A 506 34.61 14.60 -0.76
N ARG A 507 35.23 13.45 -1.10
CA ARG A 507 35.52 13.10 -2.50
C ARG A 507 34.25 13.00 -3.35
N ILE A 508 33.21 12.35 -2.81
CA ILE A 508 31.86 12.27 -3.41
C ILE A 508 31.27 13.67 -3.60
N THR A 509 31.31 14.50 -2.56
CA THR A 509 30.79 15.89 -2.61
C THR A 509 31.53 16.70 -3.67
N GLY A 510 32.86 16.53 -3.80
CA GLY A 510 33.65 17.17 -4.85
C GLY A 510 33.19 16.78 -6.26
N LEU A 511 32.92 15.50 -6.51
CA LEU A 511 32.42 15.04 -7.80
C LEU A 511 30.99 15.54 -8.10
N ARG A 512 30.12 15.60 -7.09
CA ARG A 512 28.79 16.21 -7.21
C ARG A 512 28.87 17.72 -7.48
N ALA A 513 29.78 18.42 -6.82
CA ALA A 513 30.08 19.83 -7.09
C ALA A 513 30.56 20.05 -8.53
N ALA A 514 31.41 19.15 -9.05
CA ALA A 514 31.83 19.21 -10.45
C ALA A 514 30.63 19.16 -11.42
N ARG A 515 29.68 18.24 -11.19
CA ARG A 515 28.43 18.17 -11.98
C ARG A 515 27.58 19.43 -11.81
N ARG A 516 27.34 19.85 -10.56
CA ARG A 516 26.55 21.04 -10.21
C ARG A 516 27.06 22.33 -10.88
N TYR A 517 28.38 22.47 -10.99
CA TYR A 517 29.03 23.63 -11.63
C TYR A 517 29.43 23.38 -13.09
N LYS A 518 28.91 22.31 -13.71
CA LYS A 518 29.03 21.99 -15.14
C LYS A 518 30.50 21.90 -15.60
N LEU A 519 31.38 21.37 -14.75
CA LEU A 519 32.77 21.06 -15.10
C LEU A 519 32.83 19.76 -15.92
N ASP A 520 33.88 19.59 -16.72
CA ASP A 520 34.18 18.28 -17.32
C ASP A 520 34.60 17.31 -16.21
N VAL A 521 33.78 16.28 -16.01
CA VAL A 521 33.98 15.29 -14.95
C VAL A 521 35.04 14.24 -15.28
N ILE A 522 35.41 14.09 -16.55
CA ILE A 522 36.29 12.99 -17.01
C ILE A 522 37.66 12.99 -16.30
N PRO A 523 38.37 14.13 -16.15
CA PRO A 523 39.64 14.16 -15.43
C PRO A 523 39.52 13.74 -13.96
N TYR A 524 38.41 14.08 -13.29
CA TYR A 524 38.19 13.71 -11.89
C TYR A 524 37.82 12.23 -11.77
N VAL A 525 36.94 11.73 -12.65
CA VAL A 525 36.58 10.31 -12.70
C VAL A 525 37.84 9.47 -12.95
N GLN A 526 38.71 9.86 -13.86
CA GLN A 526 39.98 9.15 -14.13
C GLN A 526 40.88 9.02 -12.90
N GLN A 527 40.87 10.01 -11.99
CA GLN A 527 41.60 9.94 -10.72
C GLN A 527 40.92 9.00 -9.71
N LEU A 528 39.59 8.91 -9.73
CA LEU A 528 38.77 8.22 -8.73
C LEU A 528 38.25 6.84 -9.14
N VAL A 529 38.39 6.41 -10.40
CA VAL A 529 37.84 5.12 -10.87
C VAL A 529 38.36 3.91 -10.09
N LYS A 530 39.53 4.02 -9.45
CA LYS A 530 40.13 2.97 -8.61
C LYS A 530 40.13 3.33 -7.11
N ASP A 531 39.30 4.28 -6.70
CA ASP A 531 39.16 4.67 -5.30
C ASP A 531 38.83 3.44 -4.43
N PRO A 532 39.43 3.27 -3.24
CA PRO A 532 39.13 2.12 -2.39
C PRO A 532 37.67 2.07 -1.93
N SER A 533 37.00 3.23 -1.84
CA SER A 533 35.60 3.33 -1.42
C SER A 533 34.65 2.96 -2.56
N PRO A 534 33.81 1.91 -2.39
CA PRO A 534 32.79 1.59 -3.38
C PRO A 534 31.74 2.70 -3.56
N GLN A 535 31.48 3.54 -2.55
CA GLN A 535 30.59 4.70 -2.70
C GLN A 535 31.17 5.79 -3.60
N VAL A 536 32.50 5.99 -3.57
CA VAL A 536 33.18 6.93 -4.49
C VAL A 536 33.10 6.38 -5.92
N ARG A 537 33.40 5.08 -6.10
CA ARG A 537 33.28 4.42 -7.41
C ARG A 537 31.84 4.43 -7.96
N ARG A 538 30.82 4.26 -7.11
CA ARG A 538 29.40 4.47 -7.47
C ARG A 538 29.16 5.88 -8.00
N GLU A 539 29.68 6.89 -7.32
CA GLU A 539 29.52 8.29 -7.75
C GLU A 539 30.24 8.56 -9.08
N CYS A 540 31.41 7.92 -9.32
CA CYS A 540 32.06 7.93 -10.62
C CYS A 540 31.18 7.32 -11.72
N ALA A 541 30.53 6.19 -11.45
CA ALA A 541 29.63 5.56 -12.41
C ALA A 541 28.45 6.48 -12.75
N ILE A 542 27.80 7.08 -11.76
CA ILE A 542 26.71 8.05 -11.95
C ILE A 542 27.19 9.27 -12.75
N ALA A 543 28.41 9.77 -12.51
CA ALA A 543 28.97 10.91 -13.24
C ALA A 543 29.24 10.63 -14.73
N LEU A 544 29.25 9.37 -15.17
CA LEU A 544 29.35 9.01 -16.59
C LEU A 544 27.99 9.05 -17.33
N HIS A 545 26.87 9.21 -16.60
CA HIS A 545 25.53 9.32 -17.18
C HIS A 545 25.50 10.37 -18.30
N HIS A 546 25.09 9.94 -19.49
CA HIS A 546 25.01 10.73 -20.74
C HIS A 546 26.31 11.44 -21.17
N ASN A 547 27.46 11.17 -20.55
CA ASN A 547 28.74 11.77 -20.91
C ASN A 547 29.26 11.22 -22.24
N GLN A 548 29.53 12.09 -23.22
CA GLN A 548 29.89 11.69 -24.58
C GLN A 548 31.39 11.52 -24.85
N SER A 549 32.25 11.64 -23.83
CA SER A 549 33.70 11.50 -23.99
C SER A 549 34.10 10.11 -24.49
N SER A 550 35.07 10.05 -25.39
CA SER A 550 35.64 8.78 -25.87
C SER A 550 36.37 7.99 -24.79
N ALA A 551 36.76 8.63 -23.68
CA ALA A 551 37.37 7.99 -22.53
C ALA A 551 36.35 7.28 -21.62
N ALA A 552 35.07 7.69 -21.65
CA ALA A 552 34.05 7.22 -20.71
C ALA A 552 33.87 5.68 -20.71
N PRO A 553 33.84 4.98 -21.86
CA PRO A 553 33.75 3.51 -21.86
C PRO A 553 34.91 2.83 -21.14
N GLY A 554 36.15 3.30 -21.30
CA GLY A 554 37.32 2.70 -20.64
C GLY A 554 37.32 2.92 -19.12
N LEU A 555 36.88 4.10 -18.69
CA LEU A 555 36.69 4.41 -17.27
C LEU A 555 35.60 3.53 -16.65
N TRP A 556 34.49 3.35 -17.36
CA TRP A 556 33.43 2.45 -16.92
C TRP A 556 33.85 0.99 -16.85
N VAL A 557 34.64 0.50 -17.82
CA VAL A 557 35.20 -0.86 -17.77
C VAL A 557 36.03 -1.05 -16.50
N THR A 558 36.87 -0.07 -16.15
CA THR A 558 37.65 -0.09 -14.90
C THR A 558 36.75 -0.17 -13.67
N LEU A 559 35.61 0.54 -13.66
CA LEU A 559 34.62 0.46 -12.58
C LEU A 559 33.92 -0.90 -12.55
N ALA A 560 33.55 -1.46 -13.71
CA ALA A 560 32.86 -2.73 -13.84
C ALA A 560 33.72 -3.91 -13.38
N ASP A 561 35.03 -3.89 -13.63
CA ASP A 561 35.97 -4.92 -13.16
C ASP A 561 36.13 -4.95 -11.63
N GLN A 562 35.73 -3.88 -10.94
CA GLN A 562 35.76 -3.77 -9.48
C GLN A 562 34.40 -4.09 -8.82
N TYR A 563 33.39 -4.45 -9.62
CA TYR A 563 32.13 -4.97 -9.09
C TYR A 563 32.35 -6.38 -8.50
N ASP A 564 31.80 -6.65 -7.32
CA ASP A 564 32.03 -7.89 -6.57
C ASP A 564 31.07 -9.04 -6.93
N GLY A 565 30.10 -8.78 -7.82
CA GLY A 565 29.07 -9.75 -8.22
C GLY A 565 27.93 -9.90 -7.19
N LYS A 566 27.83 -9.00 -6.19
CA LYS A 566 26.82 -9.08 -5.12
C LYS A 566 26.14 -7.75 -4.85
N ASP A 567 26.88 -6.65 -4.90
CA ASP A 567 26.39 -5.31 -4.57
C ASP A 567 25.45 -4.74 -5.65
N ARG A 568 24.15 -4.89 -5.39
CA ARG A 568 23.09 -4.37 -6.25
C ARG A 568 23.12 -2.85 -6.42
N TRP A 569 23.60 -2.08 -5.45
CA TRP A 569 23.72 -0.63 -5.58
C TRP A 569 24.79 -0.26 -6.60
N TYR A 570 25.94 -0.95 -6.55
CA TYR A 570 27.03 -0.76 -7.50
C TYR A 570 26.61 -1.13 -8.92
N LEU A 571 25.94 -2.28 -9.08
CA LEU A 571 25.48 -2.75 -10.39
C LEU A 571 24.49 -1.76 -11.03
N GLU A 572 23.55 -1.23 -10.26
CA GLU A 572 22.60 -0.25 -10.81
C GLU A 572 23.24 1.12 -11.06
N ALA A 573 24.27 1.51 -10.31
CA ALA A 573 25.05 2.72 -10.60
C ALA A 573 25.87 2.61 -11.90
N LEU A 574 26.51 1.45 -12.15
CA LEU A 574 27.11 1.15 -13.46
C LEU A 574 26.07 1.26 -14.58
N GLY A 575 24.88 0.74 -14.29
CA GLY A 575 23.75 0.77 -15.18
C GLY A 575 23.22 2.16 -15.50
N ILE A 576 23.20 3.07 -14.52
CA ILE A 576 22.88 4.49 -14.71
C ILE A 576 23.97 5.15 -15.55
N GLY A 577 25.24 4.90 -15.25
CA GLY A 577 26.36 5.50 -15.98
C GLY A 577 26.38 5.20 -17.49
N MET A 578 25.86 4.04 -17.90
CA MET A 578 25.82 3.64 -19.30
C MET A 578 24.48 3.95 -20.01
N ASP A 579 23.56 4.65 -19.35
CA ASP A 579 22.25 4.99 -19.93
C ASP A 579 22.39 5.67 -21.31
N GLU A 580 21.54 5.25 -22.26
CA GLU A 580 21.58 5.61 -23.70
C GLU A 580 22.91 5.32 -24.46
N GLN A 581 23.95 4.80 -23.79
CA GLN A 581 25.28 4.53 -24.37
C GLN A 581 25.74 3.08 -24.16
N GLU A 582 24.85 2.23 -23.66
CA GLU A 582 25.12 0.87 -23.23
C GLU A 582 25.88 0.02 -24.26
N SER A 583 25.54 0.14 -25.55
CA SER A 583 26.24 -0.58 -26.63
C SER A 583 27.73 -0.28 -26.69
N LYS A 584 28.14 0.98 -26.48
CA LYS A 584 29.55 1.38 -26.49
C LYS A 584 30.28 0.78 -25.28
N PHE A 585 29.66 0.84 -24.11
CA PHE A 585 30.24 0.46 -22.83
C PHE A 585 30.36 -1.07 -22.71
N MET A 586 29.28 -1.79 -23.00
CA MET A 586 29.27 -3.26 -22.98
C MET A 586 30.18 -3.87 -24.04
N SER A 587 30.31 -3.24 -25.23
CA SER A 587 31.26 -3.70 -26.26
C SER A 587 32.72 -3.57 -25.80
N ALA A 588 33.05 -2.47 -25.10
CA ALA A 588 34.39 -2.26 -24.55
C ALA A 588 34.71 -3.30 -23.47
N TRP A 589 33.75 -3.57 -22.56
CA TRP A 589 33.92 -4.58 -21.53
C TRP A 589 34.04 -6.00 -22.11
N LEU A 590 33.16 -6.40 -23.03
CA LEU A 590 33.22 -7.72 -23.67
C LEU A 590 34.54 -7.95 -24.42
N LYS A 591 35.07 -6.91 -25.09
CA LYS A 591 36.38 -6.96 -25.74
C LYS A 591 37.51 -7.26 -24.73
N GLN A 592 37.43 -6.71 -23.53
CA GLN A 592 38.41 -6.95 -22.47
C GLN A 592 38.21 -8.31 -21.79
N ALA A 593 36.96 -8.69 -21.53
CA ALA A 593 36.62 -9.95 -20.88
C ALA A 593 37.03 -11.16 -21.75
N GLY A 594 36.93 -11.05 -23.07
CA GLY A 594 37.26 -12.14 -23.99
C GLY A 594 36.46 -13.39 -23.67
N ASP A 595 37.13 -14.54 -23.57
CA ASP A 595 36.50 -15.82 -23.23
C ASP A 595 36.09 -15.93 -21.74
N ASN A 596 36.61 -15.04 -20.88
CA ASN A 596 36.33 -15.02 -19.43
C ASN A 596 35.08 -14.21 -19.07
N TRP A 597 34.16 -14.00 -20.01
CA TRP A 597 32.92 -13.25 -19.77
C TRP A 597 31.95 -13.98 -18.82
N ASP A 598 31.97 -15.32 -18.77
CA ASP A 598 31.00 -16.14 -18.00
C ASP A 598 31.40 -16.28 -16.51
N THR A 599 31.50 -15.14 -15.82
CA THR A 599 31.74 -15.05 -14.37
C THR A 599 30.49 -14.55 -13.66
N PRO A 600 30.36 -14.66 -12.32
CA PRO A 600 29.23 -14.05 -11.60
C PRO A 600 29.04 -12.55 -11.92
N VAL A 601 30.15 -11.80 -12.02
CA VAL A 601 30.18 -10.39 -12.43
C VAL A 601 29.67 -10.23 -13.86
N GLY A 602 30.21 -10.98 -14.81
CA GLY A 602 29.81 -10.89 -16.20
C GLY A 602 28.35 -11.27 -16.45
N ARG A 603 27.85 -12.32 -15.77
CA ARG A 603 26.44 -12.72 -15.79
C ARG A 603 25.53 -11.60 -15.27
N ASP A 604 25.93 -10.87 -14.25
CA ASP A 604 25.17 -9.74 -13.71
C ASP A 604 25.16 -8.52 -14.65
N LEU A 605 26.30 -8.18 -15.26
CA LEU A 605 26.37 -7.10 -16.25
C LEU A 605 25.50 -7.42 -17.47
N LEU A 606 25.54 -8.66 -17.97
CA LEU A 606 24.70 -9.14 -19.07
C LEU A 606 23.22 -9.23 -18.69
N TRP A 607 22.90 -9.64 -17.46
CA TRP A 607 21.54 -9.63 -16.94
C TRP A 607 20.97 -8.22 -16.85
N ARG A 608 21.77 -7.25 -16.40
CA ARG A 608 21.36 -5.85 -16.33
C ARG A 608 21.11 -5.32 -17.75
N SER A 609 21.89 -5.79 -18.71
CA SER A 609 21.95 -5.20 -20.03
C SER A 609 20.62 -5.26 -20.80
N LYS A 610 20.22 -4.14 -21.43
CA LYS A 610 18.94 -3.95 -22.14
C LYS A 610 19.11 -3.85 -23.67
N ILE A 611 20.26 -4.23 -24.20
CA ILE A 611 20.60 -4.12 -25.63
C ILE A 611 20.70 -5.48 -26.33
N PRO A 612 20.48 -5.55 -27.66
CA PRO A 612 20.60 -6.80 -28.43
C PRO A 612 21.94 -7.55 -28.29
N LEU A 613 23.03 -6.83 -28.00
CA LEU A 613 24.37 -7.41 -27.81
C LEU A 613 24.42 -8.46 -26.68
N ALA A 614 23.58 -8.34 -25.65
CA ALA A 614 23.57 -9.27 -24.52
C ALA A 614 22.86 -10.60 -24.84
N VAL A 615 21.99 -10.64 -25.87
CA VAL A 615 21.14 -11.81 -26.17
C VAL A 615 21.93 -13.11 -26.35
N PRO A 616 23.00 -13.18 -27.16
CA PRO A 616 23.74 -14.43 -27.36
C PRO A 616 24.37 -14.96 -26.07
N TYR A 617 24.76 -14.07 -25.15
CA TYR A 617 25.34 -14.46 -23.88
C TYR A 617 24.28 -14.92 -22.87
N LEU A 618 23.13 -14.25 -22.83
CA LEU A 618 21.99 -14.69 -22.03
C LEU A 618 21.51 -16.08 -22.46
N VAL A 619 21.47 -16.35 -23.77
CA VAL A 619 21.17 -17.70 -24.30
C VAL A 619 22.19 -18.71 -23.83
N LYS A 620 23.50 -18.44 -23.97
CA LYS A 620 24.55 -19.34 -23.46
C LYS A 620 24.41 -19.63 -21.96
N ILE A 621 24.05 -18.63 -21.15
CA ILE A 621 23.80 -18.82 -19.71
C ILE A 621 22.57 -19.72 -19.48
N ILE A 622 21.49 -19.52 -20.23
CA ILE A 622 20.26 -20.34 -20.16
C ILE A 622 20.53 -21.78 -20.63
N GLU A 623 21.35 -21.99 -21.64
CA GLU A 623 21.67 -23.32 -22.16
C GLU A 623 22.70 -24.06 -21.30
N ASN A 624 23.53 -23.34 -20.54
CA ASN A 624 24.55 -23.93 -19.67
C ASN A 624 23.91 -24.86 -18.61
N PRO A 625 24.20 -26.18 -18.63
CA PRO A 625 23.63 -27.16 -17.69
C PRO A 625 23.91 -26.84 -16.21
N ASP A 626 24.97 -26.09 -15.91
CA ASP A 626 25.33 -25.69 -14.54
C ASP A 626 24.47 -24.53 -14.01
N THR A 627 23.76 -23.81 -14.88
CA THR A 627 22.79 -22.77 -14.47
C THR A 627 21.55 -23.45 -13.88
N LYS A 628 21.30 -23.18 -12.59
CA LYS A 628 20.24 -23.87 -11.84
C LYS A 628 18.86 -23.43 -12.31
N LEU A 629 17.88 -24.35 -12.23
CA LEU A 629 16.48 -24.08 -12.57
C LEU A 629 15.92 -22.82 -11.86
N ALA A 630 16.29 -22.60 -10.60
CA ALA A 630 15.86 -21.43 -9.81
C ALA A 630 16.43 -20.09 -10.31
N GLU A 631 17.51 -20.11 -11.10
CA GLU A 631 18.16 -18.92 -11.66
C GLU A 631 17.60 -18.56 -13.04
N LEU A 632 17.10 -19.54 -13.80
CA LEU A 632 16.55 -19.31 -15.14
C LEU A 632 15.50 -18.18 -15.23
N PRO A 633 14.55 -18.00 -14.28
CA PRO A 633 13.62 -16.89 -14.33
C PRO A 633 14.31 -15.52 -14.45
N ARG A 634 15.49 -15.34 -13.83
CA ARG A 634 16.26 -14.09 -13.86
C ARG A 634 16.70 -13.73 -15.27
N TYR A 635 17.22 -14.69 -16.02
CA TYR A 635 17.74 -14.48 -17.38
C TYR A 635 16.63 -14.39 -18.43
N PHE A 636 15.56 -15.16 -18.29
CA PHE A 636 14.37 -15.00 -19.13
C PHE A 636 13.73 -13.63 -18.93
N ARG A 637 13.68 -13.14 -17.68
CA ARG A 637 13.18 -11.81 -17.39
C ARG A 637 14.06 -10.72 -18.02
N ALA A 638 15.39 -10.88 -18.01
CA ALA A 638 16.30 -9.95 -18.69
C ALA A 638 16.05 -9.87 -20.20
N LEU A 639 15.79 -11.00 -20.88
CA LEU A 639 15.42 -11.02 -22.29
C LEU A 639 14.16 -10.19 -22.59
N ASP A 640 13.25 -10.01 -21.64
CA ASP A 640 12.05 -9.19 -21.86
C ASP A 640 12.35 -7.69 -21.96
N PHE A 641 13.48 -7.24 -21.38
CA PHE A 641 13.95 -5.86 -21.46
C PHE A 641 14.74 -5.56 -22.73
N ILE A 642 15.07 -6.58 -23.53
CA ILE A 642 15.80 -6.41 -24.79
C ILE A 642 14.79 -6.42 -25.96
N PRO A 643 14.55 -5.28 -26.62
CA PRO A 643 13.69 -5.24 -27.79
C PRO A 643 14.40 -5.82 -29.02
N GLY A 644 13.63 -6.25 -30.02
CA GLY A 644 14.15 -6.51 -31.36
C GLY A 644 14.13 -7.96 -31.84
N LYS A 645 14.67 -8.15 -33.04
CA LYS A 645 14.64 -9.41 -33.80
C LYS A 645 15.57 -10.48 -33.20
N GLU A 646 16.67 -10.05 -32.60
CA GLU A 646 17.69 -10.90 -31.99
C GLU A 646 17.08 -11.69 -30.82
N LYS A 647 16.36 -11.00 -29.93
CA LYS A 647 15.61 -11.63 -28.84
C LYS A 647 14.58 -12.63 -29.36
N ASN A 648 13.81 -12.25 -30.39
CA ASN A 648 12.78 -13.12 -30.96
C ASN A 648 13.38 -14.40 -31.58
N ALA A 649 14.52 -14.30 -32.26
CA ALA A 649 15.24 -15.45 -32.80
C ALA A 649 15.76 -16.37 -31.69
N ALA A 650 16.42 -15.80 -30.67
CA ALA A 650 16.92 -16.54 -29.52
C ALA A 650 15.81 -17.29 -28.76
N VAL A 651 14.67 -16.64 -28.51
CA VAL A 651 13.51 -17.29 -27.88
C VAL A 651 12.97 -18.42 -28.76
N ALA A 652 12.95 -18.25 -30.08
CA ALA A 652 12.50 -19.30 -31.00
C ALA A 652 13.46 -20.52 -31.03
N GLU A 653 14.77 -20.30 -30.89
CA GLU A 653 15.76 -21.38 -30.76
C GLU A 653 15.60 -22.14 -29.43
N LEU A 654 15.50 -21.41 -28.31
CA LEU A 654 15.27 -21.99 -26.98
C LEU A 654 13.98 -22.82 -26.90
N ALA A 655 12.95 -22.48 -27.68
CA ALA A 655 11.71 -23.25 -27.74
C ALA A 655 11.87 -24.66 -28.34
N LEU A 656 13.03 -24.98 -28.94
CA LEU A 656 13.35 -26.26 -29.55
C LEU A 656 14.59 -26.91 -28.93
N MET A 657 15.08 -26.38 -27.81
CA MET A 657 16.27 -26.93 -27.16
C MET A 657 16.04 -28.36 -26.67
N GLN A 658 17.13 -29.10 -26.49
CA GLN A 658 17.11 -30.43 -25.87
C GLN A 658 18.10 -30.45 -24.71
N GLU A 659 17.69 -30.98 -23.56
CA GLU A 659 18.55 -31.09 -22.39
C GLU A 659 18.77 -32.56 -22.01
N PRO A 660 19.90 -33.17 -22.43
CA PRO A 660 20.20 -34.53 -22.07
C PRO A 660 20.24 -34.70 -20.53
N GLY A 661 19.38 -35.58 -20.01
CA GLY A 661 19.40 -35.96 -18.60
C GLY A 661 18.61 -35.07 -17.63
N ASN A 662 18.02 -33.95 -18.05
CA ASN A 662 17.22 -33.09 -17.18
C ASN A 662 15.92 -32.60 -17.82
N LYS A 663 14.93 -33.50 -17.91
CA LYS A 663 13.65 -33.22 -18.58
C LYS A 663 12.85 -32.09 -17.92
N THR A 664 13.01 -31.89 -16.61
CA THR A 664 12.32 -30.83 -15.87
C THR A 664 12.83 -29.45 -16.29
N ARG A 665 14.15 -29.27 -16.35
CA ARG A 665 14.76 -28.01 -16.78
C ARG A 665 14.51 -27.74 -18.27
N GLU A 666 14.60 -28.77 -19.11
CA GLU A 666 14.24 -28.68 -20.53
C GLU A 666 12.81 -28.14 -20.71
N THR A 667 11.85 -28.77 -20.02
CA THR A 667 10.43 -28.41 -20.12
C THR A 667 10.19 -26.97 -19.65
N TYR A 668 10.87 -26.53 -18.58
CA TYR A 668 10.80 -25.16 -18.11
C TYR A 668 11.32 -24.15 -19.15
N ILE A 669 12.49 -24.41 -19.76
CA ILE A 669 13.08 -23.52 -20.77
C ILE A 669 12.17 -23.41 -21.99
N ILE A 670 11.67 -24.54 -22.49
CA ILE A 670 10.73 -24.56 -23.61
C ILE A 670 9.45 -23.79 -23.25
N ALA A 671 8.92 -23.95 -22.03
CA ALA A 671 7.74 -23.23 -21.56
C ALA A 671 7.95 -21.71 -21.53
N GLU A 672 9.03 -21.24 -20.91
CA GLU A 672 9.38 -19.82 -20.84
C GLU A 672 9.61 -19.23 -22.24
N ALA A 673 10.24 -19.98 -23.14
CA ALA A 673 10.47 -19.58 -24.52
C ALA A 673 9.15 -19.48 -25.32
N ILE A 674 8.37 -20.56 -25.38
CA ILE A 674 7.07 -20.58 -26.05
C ILE A 674 6.16 -19.47 -25.52
N SER A 675 6.08 -19.28 -24.20
CA SER A 675 5.25 -18.24 -23.58
C SER A 675 5.61 -16.80 -23.99
N ARG A 676 6.79 -16.56 -24.57
CA ARG A 676 7.22 -15.26 -25.11
C ARG A 676 7.03 -15.11 -26.62
N MET A 677 6.82 -16.21 -27.34
CA MET A 677 6.63 -16.18 -28.78
C MET A 677 5.24 -15.63 -29.15
N PRO A 678 5.11 -14.97 -30.33
CA PRO A 678 3.81 -14.62 -30.90
C PRO A 678 2.95 -15.87 -31.15
N ALA A 679 1.66 -15.81 -30.80
CA ALA A 679 0.77 -16.96 -30.90
C ALA A 679 0.67 -17.52 -32.33
N ASN A 680 0.59 -16.64 -33.33
CA ASN A 680 0.51 -17.02 -34.74
C ASN A 680 1.74 -17.84 -35.19
N VAL A 681 2.94 -17.47 -34.75
CA VAL A 681 4.18 -18.19 -35.08
C VAL A 681 4.15 -19.61 -34.52
N VAL A 682 3.78 -19.77 -33.25
CA VAL A 682 3.73 -21.09 -32.59
C VAL A 682 2.65 -21.97 -33.22
N THR A 683 1.48 -21.42 -33.52
CA THR A 683 0.35 -22.18 -34.06
C THR A 683 0.46 -22.54 -35.54
N GLN A 684 1.37 -21.96 -36.31
CA GLN A 684 1.52 -22.22 -37.75
C GLN A 684 2.66 -23.20 -38.07
N ASP A 685 3.67 -23.31 -37.22
CA ASP A 685 4.82 -24.17 -37.44
C ASP A 685 4.71 -25.47 -36.63
N LYS A 686 4.76 -26.62 -37.33
CA LYS A 686 4.63 -27.95 -36.73
C LYS A 686 5.67 -28.22 -35.63
N LYS A 687 6.86 -27.64 -35.71
CA LYS A 687 7.90 -27.86 -34.69
C LYS A 687 7.53 -27.21 -33.35
N TYR A 688 7.01 -25.98 -33.38
CA TYR A 688 6.57 -25.26 -32.17
C TYR A 688 5.24 -25.78 -31.65
N GLN A 689 4.34 -26.28 -32.51
CA GLN A 689 3.14 -26.99 -32.07
C GLN A 689 3.48 -28.22 -31.22
N ARG A 690 4.49 -29.01 -31.62
CA ARG A 690 4.96 -30.16 -30.84
C ARG A 690 5.55 -29.73 -29.48
N ALA A 691 6.38 -28.70 -29.48
CA ALA A 691 6.95 -28.14 -28.25
C ALA A 691 5.85 -27.61 -27.32
N LEU A 692 4.86 -26.89 -27.86
CA LEU A 692 3.70 -26.40 -27.11
C LEU A 692 2.90 -27.57 -26.51
N ALA A 693 2.61 -28.61 -27.28
CA ALA A 693 1.87 -29.78 -26.78
C ALA A 693 2.62 -30.45 -25.61
N GLN A 694 3.93 -30.68 -25.75
CA GLN A 694 4.77 -31.20 -24.67
C GLN A 694 4.65 -30.36 -23.39
N VAL A 695 4.73 -29.03 -23.51
CA VAL A 695 4.64 -28.13 -22.35
C VAL A 695 3.23 -28.13 -21.75
N ILE A 696 2.18 -28.04 -22.57
CA ILE A 696 0.79 -28.10 -22.09
C ILE A 696 0.57 -29.41 -21.33
N ASP A 697 1.00 -30.55 -21.88
CA ASP A 697 0.86 -31.85 -21.25
C ASP A 697 1.58 -31.93 -19.90
N SER A 698 2.78 -31.37 -19.80
CA SER A 698 3.55 -31.33 -18.56
C SER A 698 2.99 -30.40 -17.49
N SER A 699 2.11 -29.45 -17.87
CA SER A 699 1.59 -28.41 -16.98
C SER A 699 0.14 -28.65 -16.55
N ARG A 700 -0.49 -29.76 -16.97
CA ARG A 700 -1.89 -30.11 -16.65
C ARG A 700 -2.20 -29.91 -15.15
N GLY A 701 -3.33 -29.28 -14.87
CA GLY A 701 -3.78 -28.97 -13.51
C GLY A 701 -3.09 -27.77 -12.84
N THR A 702 -2.17 -27.08 -13.53
CA THR A 702 -1.50 -25.87 -13.01
C THR A 702 -2.05 -24.57 -13.63
N PRO A 703 -1.80 -23.39 -13.03
CA PRO A 703 -2.15 -22.11 -13.66
C PRO A 703 -1.50 -21.90 -15.03
N GLU A 704 -0.27 -22.41 -15.24
CA GLU A 704 0.43 -22.28 -16.52
C GLU A 704 -0.28 -23.03 -17.65
N PHE A 705 -0.90 -24.19 -17.35
CA PHE A 705 -1.74 -24.91 -18.33
C PHE A 705 -2.87 -24.03 -18.86
N THR A 706 -3.64 -23.40 -17.95
CA THR A 706 -4.78 -22.55 -18.34
C THR A 706 -4.33 -21.35 -19.18
N LYS A 707 -3.18 -20.76 -18.83
CA LYS A 707 -2.57 -19.64 -19.52
C LYS A 707 -2.08 -20.02 -20.93
N LEU A 708 -1.41 -21.16 -21.08
CA LEU A 708 -0.92 -21.63 -22.38
C LEU A 708 -2.08 -22.01 -23.31
N VAL A 709 -3.05 -22.78 -22.83
CA VAL A 709 -4.24 -23.13 -23.62
C VAL A 709 -5.00 -21.88 -24.05
N GLY A 710 -5.18 -20.91 -23.14
CA GLY A 710 -5.81 -19.62 -23.42
C GLY A 710 -5.05 -18.78 -24.44
N LYS A 711 -3.74 -18.59 -24.26
CA LYS A 711 -2.89 -17.77 -25.14
C LYS A 711 -2.83 -18.32 -26.56
N PHE A 712 -2.62 -19.64 -26.70
CA PHE A 712 -2.42 -20.29 -28.00
C PHE A 712 -3.69 -20.86 -28.62
N LYS A 713 -4.84 -20.76 -27.93
CA LYS A 713 -6.12 -21.28 -28.40
C LYS A 713 -6.04 -22.78 -28.75
N ALA A 714 -5.39 -23.56 -27.89
CA ALA A 714 -5.13 -24.98 -28.11
C ALA A 714 -6.43 -25.79 -27.91
N SER A 715 -7.19 -25.96 -29.00
CA SER A 715 -8.56 -26.49 -28.97
C SER A 715 -8.70 -27.88 -28.36
N ASP A 716 -7.68 -28.72 -28.50
CA ASP A 716 -7.68 -30.10 -28.05
C ASP A 716 -7.79 -30.21 -26.51
N TYR A 717 -7.48 -29.12 -25.79
CA TYR A 717 -7.48 -29.06 -24.32
C TYR A 717 -8.70 -28.33 -23.74
N TYR A 718 -9.60 -27.80 -24.57
CA TYR A 718 -10.78 -27.07 -24.08
C TYR A 718 -11.71 -27.93 -23.19
N PRO A 719 -11.97 -29.21 -23.47
CA PRO A 719 -12.76 -30.06 -22.58
C PRO A 719 -12.12 -30.18 -21.18
N GLU A 720 -10.80 -30.24 -21.13
CA GLU A 720 -10.06 -30.36 -19.87
C GLU A 720 -10.07 -29.07 -19.05
N LEU A 721 -10.11 -27.88 -19.67
CA LEU A 721 -10.34 -26.62 -18.93
C LEU A 721 -11.66 -26.65 -18.15
N VAL A 722 -12.73 -27.15 -18.78
CA VAL A 722 -14.06 -27.25 -18.14
C VAL A 722 -14.05 -28.34 -17.07
N ALA A 723 -13.43 -29.49 -17.34
CA ALA A 723 -13.28 -30.57 -16.36
C ALA A 723 -12.46 -30.12 -15.13
N LEU A 724 -11.39 -29.36 -15.34
CA LEU A 724 -10.56 -28.84 -14.26
C LEU A 724 -11.36 -27.90 -13.35
N ALA A 725 -12.21 -27.05 -13.95
CA ALA A 725 -13.10 -26.16 -13.21
C ALA A 725 -14.15 -26.89 -12.36
N SER A 726 -14.62 -28.06 -12.79
CA SER A 726 -15.59 -28.86 -12.02
C SER A 726 -14.96 -29.82 -11.01
N GLN A 727 -13.71 -30.24 -11.22
CA GLN A 727 -13.06 -31.28 -10.41
C GLN A 727 -12.11 -30.75 -9.31
N SER A 728 -11.69 -29.48 -9.41
CA SER A 728 -10.64 -28.92 -8.54
C SER A 728 -11.17 -28.26 -7.26
N GLY A 729 -12.43 -28.52 -6.90
CA GLY A 729 -13.10 -27.85 -5.80
C GLY A 729 -13.14 -26.33 -5.95
N LYS A 730 -13.39 -25.65 -4.83
CA LYS A 730 -13.41 -24.18 -4.74
C LYS A 730 -11.98 -23.58 -4.68
N SER A 731 -11.20 -23.77 -5.75
CA SER A 731 -9.78 -23.38 -5.84
C SER A 731 -9.49 -22.31 -6.90
N GLN A 732 -8.32 -21.65 -6.85
CA GLN A 732 -7.88 -20.69 -7.87
C GLN A 732 -7.72 -21.34 -9.25
N ALA A 733 -7.22 -22.59 -9.30
CA ALA A 733 -7.08 -23.34 -10.56
C ALA A 733 -8.43 -23.51 -11.28
N ALA A 734 -9.51 -23.75 -10.53
CA ALA A 734 -10.85 -23.82 -11.09
C ALA A 734 -11.31 -22.47 -11.67
N VAL A 735 -11.01 -21.37 -10.98
CA VAL A 735 -11.32 -20.00 -11.42
C VAL A 735 -10.57 -19.63 -12.70
N ASP A 736 -9.27 -19.92 -12.76
CA ASP A 736 -8.44 -19.62 -13.93
C ASP A 736 -8.90 -20.43 -15.15
N ALA A 737 -9.20 -21.72 -14.95
CA ALA A 737 -9.65 -22.62 -16.01
C ALA A 737 -11.00 -22.21 -16.61
N ILE A 738 -12.00 -21.89 -15.77
CA ILE A 738 -13.31 -21.45 -16.27
C ILE A 738 -13.24 -20.06 -16.92
N SER A 739 -12.40 -19.17 -16.40
CA SER A 739 -12.16 -17.86 -17.00
C SER A 739 -11.52 -17.98 -18.38
N ALA A 740 -10.54 -18.88 -18.54
CA ALA A 740 -9.95 -19.22 -19.83
C ALA A 740 -11.00 -19.81 -20.80
N ALA A 741 -11.80 -20.77 -20.36
CA ALA A 741 -12.85 -21.38 -21.17
C ALA A 741 -13.88 -20.36 -21.66
N LEU A 742 -14.32 -19.44 -20.78
CA LEU A 742 -15.22 -18.34 -21.13
C LEU A 742 -14.61 -17.37 -22.14
N SER A 743 -13.34 -17.00 -21.95
CA SER A 743 -12.59 -16.12 -22.86
C SER A 743 -12.42 -16.76 -24.25
N LEU A 744 -12.25 -18.08 -24.30
CA LEU A 744 -12.19 -18.90 -25.50
C LEU A 744 -13.58 -19.19 -26.11
N LYS A 745 -14.65 -18.60 -25.57
CA LYS A 745 -16.04 -18.73 -26.01
C LYS A 745 -16.59 -20.17 -25.93
N GLN A 746 -16.09 -20.99 -25.01
CA GLN A 746 -16.48 -22.39 -24.85
C GLN A 746 -17.79 -22.58 -24.06
N ASN A 747 -18.77 -21.70 -24.29
CA ASN A 747 -20.07 -21.72 -23.61
C ASN A 747 -20.84 -23.03 -23.83
N ALA A 748 -20.66 -23.68 -24.99
CA ALA A 748 -21.30 -24.95 -25.29
C ALA A 748 -20.77 -26.09 -24.41
N LEU A 749 -19.44 -26.16 -24.23
CA LEU A 749 -18.81 -27.15 -23.35
C LEU A 749 -19.19 -26.93 -21.89
N ILE A 750 -19.19 -25.66 -21.44
CA ILE A 750 -19.62 -25.30 -20.08
C ILE A 750 -21.07 -25.72 -19.84
N ARG A 751 -21.98 -25.41 -20.78
CA ARG A 751 -23.39 -25.80 -20.67
C ARG A 751 -23.56 -27.32 -20.67
N LYS A 752 -22.83 -28.04 -21.52
CA LYS A 752 -22.87 -29.50 -21.54
C LYS A 752 -22.48 -30.07 -20.17
N SER A 753 -21.37 -29.60 -19.60
CA SER A 753 -20.92 -30.04 -18.27
C SER A 753 -21.88 -29.68 -17.13
N LEU A 754 -22.73 -28.66 -17.28
CA LEU A 754 -23.78 -28.31 -16.32
C LEU A 754 -25.06 -29.13 -16.50
N GLN A 755 -25.30 -29.66 -17.70
CA GLN A 755 -26.49 -30.44 -18.05
C GLN A 755 -26.35 -31.93 -17.74
N ASP A 756 -25.12 -32.42 -17.60
CA ASP A 756 -24.85 -33.77 -17.15
C ASP A 756 -25.47 -33.93 -15.74
N LYS A 757 -26.56 -34.71 -15.66
CA LYS A 757 -27.27 -34.97 -14.39
C LYS A 757 -26.33 -35.79 -13.52
N GLY A 758 -25.91 -35.23 -12.40
CA GLY A 758 -25.12 -35.98 -11.43
C GLY A 758 -26.00 -37.05 -10.81
N ASP A 759 -25.84 -38.29 -11.25
CA ASP A 759 -26.53 -39.45 -10.68
C ASP A 759 -25.83 -39.89 -9.38
N THR A 760 -24.62 -39.38 -9.12
CA THR A 760 -23.84 -39.59 -7.89
C THR A 760 -23.58 -38.28 -7.13
N GLU A 761 -23.39 -38.40 -5.80
CA GLU A 761 -23.03 -37.26 -4.93
C GLU A 761 -21.77 -36.52 -5.42
N LYS A 762 -20.81 -37.28 -5.99
CA LYS A 762 -19.58 -36.73 -6.56
C LYS A 762 -19.86 -35.81 -7.75
N GLU A 763 -20.70 -36.22 -8.68
CA GLU A 763 -21.04 -35.44 -9.87
C GLU A 763 -21.87 -34.21 -9.52
N GLN A 764 -22.77 -34.33 -8.54
CA GLN A 764 -23.52 -33.19 -8.02
C GLN A 764 -22.60 -32.13 -7.39
N ASN A 765 -21.60 -32.56 -6.61
CA ASN A 765 -20.60 -31.65 -6.04
C ASN A 765 -19.76 -30.96 -7.13
N GLN A 766 -19.38 -31.68 -8.18
CA GLN A 766 -18.65 -31.11 -9.32
C GLN A 766 -19.47 -30.05 -10.08
N LYS A 767 -20.78 -30.26 -10.24
CA LYS A 767 -21.69 -29.27 -10.83
C LYS A 767 -21.73 -28.00 -9.98
N LEU A 768 -21.84 -28.13 -8.65
CA LEU A 768 -21.84 -27.00 -7.73
C LEU A 768 -20.51 -26.24 -7.72
N ASP A 769 -19.38 -26.96 -7.80
CA ASP A 769 -18.04 -26.35 -7.90
C ASP A 769 -17.88 -25.56 -9.20
N LEU A 770 -18.40 -26.07 -10.32
CA LEU A 770 -18.42 -25.35 -11.60
C LEU A 770 -19.29 -24.07 -11.54
N ILE A 771 -20.46 -24.13 -10.91
CA ILE A 771 -21.33 -22.96 -10.68
C ILE A 771 -20.61 -21.92 -9.81
N TRP A 772 -19.94 -22.38 -8.74
CA TRP A 772 -19.14 -21.51 -7.89
C TRP A 772 -18.00 -20.84 -8.67
N ALA A 773 -17.27 -21.60 -9.50
CA ALA A 773 -16.15 -21.12 -10.28
C ALA A 773 -16.58 -20.05 -11.28
N LEU A 774 -17.74 -20.24 -11.95
CA LEU A 774 -18.35 -19.26 -12.85
C LEU A 774 -18.58 -17.91 -12.16
N GLY A 775 -19.10 -17.91 -10.92
CA GLY A 775 -19.30 -16.67 -10.15
C GLY A 775 -17.99 -16.03 -9.67
N SER A 776 -16.99 -16.85 -9.34
CA SER A 776 -15.68 -16.39 -8.88
C SER A 776 -14.78 -15.87 -10.00
N ALA A 777 -15.05 -16.21 -11.27
CA ALA A 777 -14.24 -15.82 -12.43
C ALA A 777 -14.26 -14.32 -12.76
N GLY A 778 -15.24 -13.56 -12.24
CA GLY A 778 -15.35 -12.12 -12.53
C GLY A 778 -15.56 -11.79 -14.02
N HIS A 779 -15.94 -12.77 -14.85
CA HIS A 779 -16.04 -12.64 -16.30
C HIS A 779 -17.50 -12.44 -16.73
N ASN A 780 -17.77 -11.43 -17.56
CA ASN A 780 -19.14 -11.06 -17.99
C ASN A 780 -19.92 -12.22 -18.65
N GLY A 781 -19.21 -13.12 -19.35
CA GLY A 781 -19.80 -14.31 -19.97
C GLY A 781 -20.41 -15.32 -18.99
N ALA A 782 -20.01 -15.30 -17.71
CA ALA A 782 -20.56 -16.19 -16.68
C ALA A 782 -21.99 -15.81 -16.29
N ASN A 783 -22.31 -14.51 -16.24
CA ASN A 783 -23.61 -14.01 -15.77
C ASN A 783 -24.78 -14.54 -16.59
N ALA A 784 -24.63 -14.63 -17.92
CA ALA A 784 -25.68 -15.16 -18.79
C ALA A 784 -25.97 -16.65 -18.52
N ILE A 785 -24.94 -17.43 -18.18
CA ILE A 785 -25.08 -18.85 -17.83
C ILE A 785 -25.76 -18.98 -16.47
N LEU A 786 -25.28 -18.24 -15.46
CA LEU A 786 -25.83 -18.26 -14.10
C LEU A 786 -27.30 -17.79 -14.06
N LEU A 787 -27.65 -16.71 -14.77
CA LEU A 787 -29.04 -16.25 -14.87
C LEU A 787 -29.96 -17.29 -15.51
N LYS A 788 -29.46 -18.08 -16.46
CA LYS A 788 -30.26 -19.14 -17.09
C LYS A 788 -30.60 -20.23 -16.07
N ILE A 789 -29.62 -20.66 -15.26
CA ILE A 789 -29.84 -21.62 -14.17
C ILE A 789 -30.87 -21.07 -13.18
N ILE A 790 -30.71 -19.81 -12.76
CA ILE A 790 -31.62 -19.16 -11.79
C ILE A 790 -33.07 -19.11 -12.27
N LYS A 791 -33.28 -18.84 -13.57
CA LYS A 791 -34.61 -18.71 -14.18
C LYS A 791 -35.27 -20.04 -14.54
N ASP A 792 -34.51 -21.12 -14.61
CA ASP A 792 -35.03 -22.43 -15.00
C ASP A 792 -35.65 -23.13 -13.79
N ASN A 793 -36.99 -23.20 -13.75
CA ASN A 793 -37.71 -23.85 -12.66
C ASN A 793 -37.57 -25.38 -12.65
N GLN A 794 -37.01 -25.98 -13.73
CA GLN A 794 -36.71 -27.41 -13.81
C GLN A 794 -35.33 -27.75 -13.22
N GLU A 795 -34.46 -26.75 -13.01
CA GLU A 795 -33.18 -26.98 -12.33
C GLU A 795 -33.40 -27.24 -10.82
N PRO A 796 -32.64 -28.18 -10.22
CA PRO A 796 -32.67 -28.42 -8.79
C PRO A 796 -32.48 -27.13 -7.99
N LEU A 797 -33.28 -26.95 -6.92
CA LEU A 797 -33.23 -25.72 -6.13
C LEU A 797 -31.82 -25.46 -5.53
N VAL A 798 -31.06 -26.51 -5.22
CA VAL A 798 -29.68 -26.42 -4.73
C VAL A 798 -28.75 -25.73 -5.75
N ASP A 799 -28.87 -26.05 -7.03
CA ASP A 799 -28.07 -25.46 -8.12
C ASP A 799 -28.47 -24.00 -8.35
N ARG A 800 -29.78 -23.72 -8.32
CA ARG A 800 -30.34 -22.37 -8.45
C ARG A 800 -29.87 -21.47 -7.30
N ARG A 801 -29.80 -21.99 -6.07
CA ARG A 801 -29.27 -21.27 -4.89
C ARG A 801 -27.78 -20.99 -5.02
N GLU A 802 -26.96 -21.96 -5.41
CA GLU A 802 -25.52 -21.72 -5.62
C GLU A 802 -25.29 -20.72 -6.76
N ALA A 803 -26.10 -20.75 -7.82
CA ALA A 803 -26.04 -19.76 -8.91
C ALA A 803 -26.37 -18.33 -8.44
N VAL A 804 -27.34 -18.15 -7.53
CA VAL A 804 -27.63 -16.86 -6.89
C VAL A 804 -26.43 -16.36 -6.08
N ARG A 805 -25.79 -17.22 -5.27
CA ARG A 805 -24.58 -16.84 -4.52
C ARG A 805 -23.41 -16.49 -5.44
N ALA A 806 -23.24 -17.26 -6.51
CA ALA A 806 -22.18 -17.09 -7.49
C ALA A 806 -22.31 -15.77 -8.24
N ILE A 807 -23.49 -15.45 -8.77
CA ILE A 807 -23.71 -14.25 -9.59
C ILE A 807 -23.64 -12.95 -8.77
N ALA A 808 -24.03 -12.99 -7.48
CA ALA A 808 -24.00 -11.84 -6.57
C ALA A 808 -22.58 -11.33 -6.24
N LYS A 809 -21.53 -12.13 -6.50
CA LYS A 809 -20.13 -11.75 -6.24
C LYS A 809 -19.63 -10.60 -7.11
N THR A 810 -20.25 -10.37 -8.27
CA THR A 810 -19.84 -9.33 -9.22
C THR A 810 -20.87 -8.21 -9.25
N ARG A 811 -20.43 -6.96 -9.45
CA ARG A 811 -21.35 -5.81 -9.56
C ARG A 811 -22.40 -6.00 -10.67
N PRO A 812 -22.03 -6.37 -11.91
CA PRO A 812 -23.02 -6.58 -12.97
C PRO A 812 -23.98 -7.73 -12.67
N GLY A 813 -23.49 -8.80 -12.04
CA GLY A 813 -24.31 -9.94 -11.67
C GLY A 813 -25.30 -9.64 -10.54
N ALA A 814 -24.87 -8.90 -9.52
CA ALA A 814 -25.72 -8.43 -8.43
C ALA A 814 -26.83 -7.49 -8.96
N HIS A 815 -26.51 -6.57 -9.87
CA HIS A 815 -27.54 -5.75 -10.52
C HIS A 815 -28.53 -6.59 -11.33
N ALA A 816 -28.07 -7.62 -12.05
CA ALA A 816 -28.98 -8.48 -12.80
C ALA A 816 -29.98 -9.24 -11.90
N LEU A 817 -29.57 -9.61 -10.66
CA LEU A 817 -30.50 -10.17 -9.66
C LEU A 817 -31.50 -9.13 -9.16
N LEU A 818 -31.04 -7.91 -8.87
CA LEU A 818 -31.89 -6.81 -8.42
C LEU A 818 -32.92 -6.43 -9.48
N ASP A 819 -32.50 -6.34 -10.74
CA ASP A 819 -33.39 -6.06 -11.87
C ASP A 819 -34.44 -7.17 -12.08
N LEU A 820 -34.08 -8.42 -11.80
CA LEU A 820 -35.02 -9.56 -11.84
C LEU A 820 -36.08 -9.43 -10.74
N ALA A 821 -35.67 -8.97 -9.55
CA ALA A 821 -36.54 -8.74 -8.39
C ALA A 821 -37.46 -7.53 -8.56
N GLU A 822 -36.97 -6.43 -9.14
CA GLU A 822 -37.77 -5.23 -9.45
C GLU A 822 -38.89 -5.50 -10.46
N LYS A 823 -38.68 -6.45 -11.38
CA LYS A 823 -39.65 -6.84 -12.41
C LYS A 823 -40.66 -7.90 -11.94
N ASP A 824 -40.68 -8.21 -10.65
CA ASP A 824 -41.50 -9.27 -10.01
C ASP A 824 -41.36 -10.66 -10.66
N SER A 825 -40.22 -10.88 -11.34
CA SER A 825 -39.88 -12.10 -12.08
C SER A 825 -38.94 -13.03 -11.29
N PHE A 826 -38.75 -12.73 -10.00
CA PHE A 826 -37.80 -13.40 -9.12
C PHE A 826 -38.49 -14.47 -8.27
N ASP A 827 -38.06 -15.72 -8.41
CA ASP A 827 -38.62 -16.84 -7.67
C ASP A 827 -38.55 -16.61 -6.15
N SER A 828 -39.71 -16.67 -5.49
CA SER A 828 -39.87 -16.52 -4.05
C SER A 828 -38.94 -17.43 -3.23
N GLN A 829 -38.63 -18.63 -3.74
CA GLN A 829 -37.78 -19.63 -3.07
C GLN A 829 -36.30 -19.24 -3.03
N LEU A 830 -35.89 -18.25 -3.83
CA LEU A 830 -34.52 -17.75 -3.91
C LEU A 830 -34.32 -16.42 -3.16
N LYS A 831 -35.40 -15.76 -2.70
CA LYS A 831 -35.34 -14.41 -2.10
C LYS A 831 -34.42 -14.35 -0.89
N GLN A 832 -34.45 -15.37 -0.03
CA GLN A 832 -33.59 -15.45 1.15
C GLN A 832 -32.11 -15.60 0.79
N THR A 833 -31.79 -16.46 -0.18
CA THR A 833 -30.41 -16.64 -0.66
C THR A 833 -29.87 -15.36 -1.31
N ALA A 834 -30.71 -14.63 -2.05
CA ALA A 834 -30.35 -13.36 -2.66
C ALA A 834 -30.11 -12.27 -1.61
N ALA A 835 -31.02 -12.14 -0.63
CA ALA A 835 -30.89 -11.21 0.49
C ALA A 835 -29.58 -11.42 1.25
N ALA A 836 -29.28 -12.68 1.61
CA ALA A 836 -28.08 -13.06 2.31
C ALA A 836 -26.81 -12.72 1.51
N ALA A 837 -26.75 -13.14 0.24
CA ALA A 837 -25.60 -12.89 -0.64
C ALA A 837 -25.32 -11.40 -0.88
N MET A 838 -26.36 -10.57 -0.96
CA MET A 838 -26.21 -9.12 -1.16
C MET A 838 -25.97 -8.36 0.15
N SER A 839 -26.33 -8.91 1.31
CA SER A 839 -26.07 -8.26 2.60
C SER A 839 -24.57 -8.22 2.96
N SER A 840 -23.81 -9.20 2.49
CA SER A 840 -22.37 -9.36 2.77
C SER A 840 -21.46 -8.67 1.74
N THR A 841 -22.01 -8.02 0.72
CA THR A 841 -21.22 -7.30 -0.29
C THR A 841 -20.52 -6.05 0.28
N ILE A 842 -19.55 -5.50 -0.43
CA ILE A 842 -18.96 -4.17 -0.13
C ILE A 842 -19.55 -3.05 -0.99
N MET A 843 -20.34 -3.41 -2.01
CA MET A 843 -20.90 -2.49 -3.00
C MET A 843 -22.09 -1.71 -2.42
N LYS A 844 -21.89 -0.43 -2.10
CA LYS A 844 -22.88 0.41 -1.42
C LYS A 844 -24.21 0.53 -2.19
N ASP A 845 -24.14 0.74 -3.50
CA ASP A 845 -25.29 0.80 -4.42
C ASP A 845 -26.10 -0.50 -4.46
N VAL A 846 -25.41 -1.65 -4.45
CA VAL A 846 -26.06 -2.97 -4.38
C VAL A 846 -26.76 -3.14 -3.04
N LYS A 847 -26.11 -2.76 -1.92
CA LYS A 847 -26.73 -2.83 -0.58
C LYS A 847 -28.01 -2.01 -0.48
N GLU A 848 -27.98 -0.77 -0.95
CA GLU A 848 -29.12 0.15 -0.86
C GLU A 848 -30.32 -0.35 -1.67
N ARG A 849 -30.10 -0.86 -2.89
CA ARG A 849 -31.16 -1.47 -3.70
C ARG A 849 -31.65 -2.78 -3.09
N ALA A 850 -30.73 -3.64 -2.63
CA ALA A 850 -31.08 -4.92 -2.01
C ALA A 850 -31.91 -4.73 -0.73
N ALA A 851 -31.60 -3.73 0.10
CA ALA A 851 -32.37 -3.44 1.31
C ALA A 851 -33.84 -3.05 1.02
N LYS A 852 -34.12 -2.45 -0.14
CA LYS A 852 -35.49 -2.10 -0.56
C LYS A 852 -36.24 -3.31 -1.12
N LEU A 853 -35.57 -4.15 -1.88
CA LEU A 853 -36.18 -5.28 -2.61
C LEU A 853 -36.23 -6.57 -1.79
N PHE A 854 -35.31 -6.71 -0.84
CA PHE A 854 -35.18 -7.83 0.08
C PHE A 854 -35.00 -7.29 1.51
N PRO A 855 -36.00 -6.59 2.07
CA PRO A 855 -35.89 -6.02 3.41
C PRO A 855 -35.63 -7.12 4.44
N ALA A 856 -34.74 -6.84 5.40
CA ALA A 856 -34.55 -7.71 6.54
C ALA A 856 -35.89 -7.86 7.28
N PRO A 857 -36.28 -9.08 7.65
CA PRO A 857 -37.59 -9.29 8.25
C PRO A 857 -37.69 -8.55 9.60
N PRO A 858 -38.83 -7.89 9.91
CA PRO A 858 -38.96 -6.98 11.06
C PRO A 858 -38.82 -7.69 12.41
N THR A 859 -38.33 -6.94 13.42
CA THR A 859 -38.20 -7.41 14.81
C THR A 859 -39.53 -7.33 15.58
N LYS A 860 -39.54 -7.85 16.81
CA LYS A 860 -40.67 -7.79 17.75
C LYS A 860 -41.33 -6.42 17.88
N ASP A 861 -40.53 -5.35 17.83
CA ASP A 861 -41.02 -3.98 18.00
C ASP A 861 -41.44 -3.32 16.67
N ASN A 862 -41.61 -4.11 15.60
CA ASN A 862 -41.82 -3.63 14.22
C ASN A 862 -40.74 -2.66 13.71
N LYS A 863 -39.57 -2.62 14.37
CA LYS A 863 -38.41 -1.85 13.92
C LYS A 863 -37.61 -2.65 12.88
N PRO A 864 -37.18 -2.01 11.78
CA PRO A 864 -36.34 -2.67 10.79
C PRO A 864 -34.99 -3.03 11.40
N LEU A 865 -34.49 -4.24 11.12
CA LEU A 865 -33.14 -4.61 11.49
C LEU A 865 -32.12 -3.86 10.63
N PRO A 866 -31.00 -3.40 11.21
CA PRO A 866 -29.85 -2.98 10.44
C PRO A 866 -29.34 -4.13 9.54
N PRO A 867 -28.63 -3.81 8.45
CA PRO A 867 -27.95 -4.83 7.64
C PRO A 867 -27.03 -5.73 8.50
N ILE A 868 -26.86 -7.00 8.10
CA ILE A 868 -26.07 -8.00 8.84
C ILE A 868 -24.66 -7.52 9.18
N ASN A 869 -23.97 -6.78 8.30
CA ASN A 869 -22.63 -6.28 8.59
C ASN A 869 -22.62 -5.21 9.71
N VAL A 870 -23.70 -4.44 9.86
CA VAL A 870 -23.86 -3.49 10.97
C VAL A 870 -24.12 -4.26 12.25
N LEU A 871 -25.07 -5.20 12.22
CA LEU A 871 -25.35 -6.10 13.35
C LEU A 871 -24.09 -6.84 13.80
N ALA A 872 -23.29 -7.34 12.85
CA ALA A 872 -22.02 -8.03 13.08
C ALA A 872 -20.90 -7.13 13.61
N GLY A 873 -21.02 -5.81 13.53
CA GLY A 873 -20.15 -4.86 14.23
C GLY A 873 -20.59 -4.53 15.67
N MET A 874 -21.82 -4.84 16.07
CA MET A 874 -22.36 -4.47 17.39
C MET A 874 -21.91 -5.44 18.48
N LYS A 875 -21.40 -4.93 19.61
CA LYS A 875 -21.02 -5.77 20.75
C LYS A 875 -22.26 -6.10 21.60
N GLY A 876 -22.47 -7.39 21.89
CA GLY A 876 -23.55 -7.86 22.77
C GLY A 876 -23.07 -8.27 24.16
N ASP A 877 -24.01 -8.67 25.00
CA ASP A 877 -23.75 -9.31 26.30
C ASP A 877 -23.93 -10.83 26.22
N THR A 878 -22.91 -11.56 26.68
CA THR A 878 -22.85 -13.03 26.60
C THR A 878 -23.78 -13.74 27.59
N LEU A 879 -24.06 -13.15 28.75
CA LEU A 879 -24.93 -13.72 29.78
C LEU A 879 -26.38 -13.55 29.36
N ASP A 880 -26.76 -12.34 28.94
CA ASP A 880 -28.10 -12.07 28.42
C ASP A 880 -28.35 -12.87 27.14
N GLY A 881 -27.33 -13.01 26.29
CA GLY A 881 -27.38 -13.87 25.10
C GLY A 881 -27.73 -15.31 25.42
N ARG A 882 -27.13 -15.87 26.48
CA ARG A 882 -27.45 -17.21 26.98
C ARG A 882 -28.88 -17.28 27.49
N VAL A 883 -29.37 -16.27 28.22
CA VAL A 883 -30.76 -16.26 28.72
C VAL A 883 -31.73 -16.21 27.54
N MET A 884 -31.49 -15.34 26.56
CA MET A 884 -32.34 -15.18 25.38
C MET A 884 -32.36 -16.46 24.53
N PHE A 885 -31.22 -17.13 24.33
CA PHE A 885 -31.12 -18.41 23.63
C PHE A 885 -32.02 -19.50 24.24
N ASN A 886 -32.12 -19.53 25.58
CA ASN A 886 -32.91 -20.53 26.31
C ASN A 886 -34.38 -20.15 26.49
N THR A 887 -34.72 -18.87 26.36
CA THR A 887 -36.07 -18.34 26.63
C THR A 887 -36.71 -17.79 25.36
N LYS A 888 -36.58 -16.47 25.11
CA LYS A 888 -37.30 -15.74 24.05
C LYS A 888 -36.93 -16.19 22.64
N GLY A 889 -35.66 -16.48 22.39
CA GLY A 889 -35.19 -16.96 21.08
C GLY A 889 -35.60 -18.39 20.78
N THR A 890 -36.05 -19.15 21.79
CA THR A 890 -36.49 -20.55 21.68
C THR A 890 -35.47 -21.51 21.06
N CYS A 891 -34.22 -21.09 20.87
CA CYS A 891 -33.19 -21.86 20.16
C CYS A 891 -32.91 -23.21 20.85
N ALA A 892 -32.98 -23.25 22.19
CA ALA A 892 -32.82 -24.47 22.98
C ALA A 892 -33.91 -25.54 22.76
N LYS A 893 -35.05 -25.18 22.14
CA LYS A 893 -36.10 -26.16 21.77
C LYS A 893 -35.68 -27.08 20.63
N CYS A 894 -34.70 -26.67 19.83
CA CYS A 894 -34.24 -27.42 18.67
C CYS A 894 -32.73 -27.73 18.70
N HIS A 895 -31.94 -26.95 19.43
CA HIS A 895 -30.48 -27.10 19.45
C HIS A 895 -29.94 -27.48 20.82
N VAL A 896 -28.92 -28.35 20.80
CA VAL A 896 -28.14 -28.72 21.99
C VAL A 896 -26.91 -27.82 22.13
N VAL A 897 -26.69 -27.29 23.33
CA VAL A 897 -25.45 -26.60 23.74
C VAL A 897 -24.98 -27.20 25.06
N ASN A 898 -23.76 -27.76 25.09
CA ASN A 898 -23.14 -28.38 26.26
C ASN A 898 -24.06 -29.38 26.98
N GLY A 899 -24.78 -30.21 26.22
CA GLY A 899 -25.68 -31.24 26.75
C GLY A 899 -27.05 -30.75 27.22
N MET A 900 -27.37 -29.46 27.05
CA MET A 900 -28.69 -28.88 27.37
C MET A 900 -29.42 -28.47 26.09
N GLY A 901 -30.73 -28.73 26.03
CA GLY A 901 -31.60 -28.48 24.88
C GLY A 901 -32.19 -29.76 24.29
N LYS A 902 -32.79 -29.67 23.10
CA LYS A 902 -33.26 -30.85 22.33
C LYS A 902 -32.44 -31.03 21.05
N GLU A 903 -32.33 -32.26 20.58
CA GLU A 903 -31.56 -32.63 19.39
C GLU A 903 -32.46 -32.80 18.16
N VAL A 904 -32.98 -31.67 17.67
CA VAL A 904 -33.72 -31.57 16.41
C VAL A 904 -32.80 -31.02 15.32
N GLY A 905 -32.22 -29.85 15.54
CA GLY A 905 -31.21 -29.22 14.68
C GLY A 905 -29.77 -29.50 15.13
N PRO A 906 -28.77 -28.94 14.42
CA PRO A 906 -27.36 -29.18 14.72
C PRO A 906 -26.95 -28.87 16.16
N ASN A 907 -26.00 -29.65 16.69
CA ASN A 907 -25.37 -29.36 17.97
C ASN A 907 -24.51 -28.09 17.87
N LEU A 908 -24.83 -27.08 18.69
CA LEU A 908 -24.21 -25.75 18.64
C LEU A 908 -23.09 -25.55 19.66
N SER A 909 -22.69 -26.59 20.40
CA SER A 909 -21.68 -26.49 21.48
C SER A 909 -20.30 -25.97 21.01
N GLU A 910 -20.01 -26.07 19.71
CA GLU A 910 -18.76 -25.59 19.10
C GLU A 910 -19.00 -24.62 17.93
N ILE A 911 -20.20 -24.04 17.82
CA ILE A 911 -20.58 -23.28 16.63
C ILE A 911 -19.72 -22.03 16.41
N GLY A 912 -19.25 -21.40 17.49
CA GLY A 912 -18.36 -20.23 17.43
C GLY A 912 -16.96 -20.52 16.89
N LYS A 913 -16.59 -21.79 16.72
CA LYS A 913 -15.39 -22.22 15.98
C LYS A 913 -15.67 -22.43 14.49
N LYS A 914 -16.92 -22.77 14.14
CA LYS A 914 -17.33 -23.20 12.80
C LYS A 914 -17.85 -22.05 11.93
N LEU A 915 -18.55 -21.08 12.51
CA LEU A 915 -19.18 -19.98 11.78
C LEU A 915 -18.66 -18.62 12.24
N SER A 916 -18.53 -17.68 11.29
CA SER A 916 -18.27 -16.27 11.59
C SER A 916 -19.51 -15.61 12.20
N ARG A 917 -19.35 -14.40 12.74
CA ARG A 917 -20.46 -13.66 13.36
C ARG A 917 -21.55 -13.31 12.35
N GLU A 918 -21.14 -12.91 11.15
CA GLU A 918 -22.02 -12.65 10.01
C GLU A 918 -22.79 -13.91 9.61
N ALA A 919 -22.10 -15.05 9.53
CA ALA A 919 -22.73 -16.34 9.18
C ALA A 919 -23.73 -16.82 10.25
N LEU A 920 -23.50 -16.48 11.53
CA LEU A 920 -24.47 -16.74 12.61
C LEU A 920 -25.74 -15.89 12.46
N PHE A 921 -25.60 -14.58 12.20
CA PHE A 921 -26.75 -13.73 11.90
C PHE A 921 -27.50 -14.20 10.64
N GLU A 922 -26.77 -14.58 9.58
CA GLU A 922 -27.36 -15.11 8.35
C GLU A 922 -28.17 -16.38 8.61
N SER A 923 -27.63 -17.31 9.40
CA SER A 923 -28.29 -18.57 9.74
C SER A 923 -29.57 -18.36 10.57
N ILE A 924 -29.60 -17.34 11.43
CA ILE A 924 -30.77 -17.02 12.26
C ILE A 924 -31.85 -16.27 11.47
N LEU A 925 -31.44 -15.28 10.67
CA LEU A 925 -32.38 -14.41 9.94
C LEU A 925 -32.90 -15.05 8.65
N TYR A 926 -32.13 -15.96 8.05
CA TYR A 926 -32.44 -16.60 6.77
C TYR A 926 -32.18 -18.11 6.81
N PRO A 927 -32.86 -18.88 7.68
CA PRO A 927 -32.55 -20.29 7.93
C PRO A 927 -32.74 -21.22 6.72
N SER A 928 -33.46 -20.79 5.67
CA SER A 928 -33.57 -21.56 4.42
C SER A 928 -32.57 -21.15 3.34
N ALA A 929 -31.71 -20.13 3.58
CA ALA A 929 -30.69 -19.68 2.62
C ALA A 929 -29.55 -20.70 2.44
N GLY A 930 -29.38 -21.63 3.39
CA GLY A 930 -28.46 -22.77 3.33
C GLY A 930 -28.82 -23.85 4.33
N ILE A 931 -29.58 -24.87 3.89
CA ILE A 931 -29.92 -26.05 4.71
C ILE A 931 -28.76 -27.05 4.59
N SER A 932 -28.22 -27.48 5.72
CA SER A 932 -27.12 -28.46 5.74
C SER A 932 -27.63 -29.86 5.37
N HIS A 933 -26.81 -30.64 4.67
CA HIS A 933 -27.06 -32.04 4.39
C HIS A 933 -27.30 -32.81 5.72
N ASN A 934 -28.36 -33.63 5.78
CA ASN A 934 -28.95 -34.25 6.98
C ASN A 934 -29.95 -33.40 7.80
N TYR A 935 -30.25 -32.16 7.40
CA TYR A 935 -31.25 -31.32 8.07
C TYR A 935 -32.32 -30.81 7.10
N GLU A 936 -32.49 -31.51 5.97
CA GLU A 936 -33.58 -31.29 5.04
C GLU A 936 -34.89 -31.81 5.65
N SER A 937 -35.94 -31.00 5.55
CA SER A 937 -37.27 -31.33 6.02
C SER A 937 -38.06 -32.02 4.91
N TYR A 938 -38.92 -32.96 5.31
CA TYR A 938 -39.76 -33.76 4.43
C TYR A 938 -41.19 -33.76 4.99
N THR A 939 -42.15 -33.74 4.08
CA THR A 939 -43.56 -33.98 4.37
C THR A 939 -43.93 -35.33 3.80
N LEU A 940 -44.43 -36.22 4.65
CA LEU A 940 -45.05 -37.47 4.27
C LEU A 940 -46.56 -37.29 4.26
N ILE A 941 -47.20 -37.70 3.16
CA ILE A 941 -48.64 -37.91 3.11
C ILE A 941 -48.84 -39.42 3.24
N LEU A 942 -49.52 -39.86 4.28
CA LEU A 942 -49.81 -41.28 4.51
C LEU A 942 -51.10 -41.67 3.80
N GLU A 943 -51.26 -42.94 3.42
CA GLU A 943 -52.50 -43.44 2.80
C GLU A 943 -53.75 -43.21 3.69
N SER A 944 -53.54 -43.14 5.01
CA SER A 944 -54.57 -42.78 5.99
C SER A 944 -55.05 -41.32 5.89
N GLY A 945 -54.47 -40.50 5.01
CA GLY A 945 -54.70 -39.06 4.89
C GLY A 945 -53.96 -38.21 5.93
N ASN A 946 -53.19 -38.83 6.83
CA ASN A 946 -52.38 -38.11 7.81
C ASN A 946 -51.13 -37.49 7.17
N VAL A 947 -50.80 -36.27 7.58
CA VAL A 947 -49.62 -35.54 7.10
C VAL A 947 -48.59 -35.46 8.21
N VAL A 948 -47.35 -35.87 7.93
CA VAL A 948 -46.24 -35.87 8.88
C VAL A 948 -45.12 -35.01 8.34
N ASN A 949 -44.67 -34.02 9.11
CA ASN A 949 -43.59 -33.11 8.72
C ASN A 949 -42.42 -33.20 9.70
N GLY A 950 -41.19 -33.35 9.20
CA GLY A 950 -39.99 -33.34 10.02
C GLY A 950 -38.71 -33.60 9.24
N LEU A 951 -37.60 -33.78 9.95
CA LEU A 951 -36.30 -34.08 9.38
C LEU A 951 -36.17 -35.57 9.04
N LEU A 952 -35.56 -35.86 7.90
CA LEU A 952 -35.26 -37.24 7.54
C LEU A 952 -34.13 -37.79 8.42
N VAL A 953 -34.43 -38.81 9.22
CA VAL A 953 -33.43 -39.50 10.05
C VAL A 953 -32.84 -40.69 9.30
N ASN A 954 -33.69 -41.45 8.62
CA ASN A 954 -33.30 -42.63 7.85
C ASN A 954 -34.38 -42.99 6.83
N LYS A 955 -34.00 -43.54 5.68
CA LYS A 955 -34.89 -44.11 4.67
C LYS A 955 -34.28 -45.39 4.12
N THR A 956 -35.05 -46.48 4.16
CA THR A 956 -34.76 -47.77 3.53
C THR A 956 -35.88 -48.13 2.57
N ASP A 957 -35.74 -49.23 1.84
CA ASP A 957 -36.79 -49.69 0.92
C ASP A 957 -38.11 -50.01 1.66
N ASP A 958 -38.02 -50.52 2.89
CA ASP A 958 -39.20 -50.93 3.68
C ASP A 958 -39.78 -49.83 4.58
N ALA A 959 -39.01 -48.80 4.94
CA ALA A 959 -39.43 -47.82 5.96
C ALA A 959 -38.76 -46.44 5.83
N ILE A 960 -39.46 -45.42 6.32
CA ILE A 960 -38.95 -44.05 6.45
C ILE A 960 -39.11 -43.55 7.88
N THR A 961 -38.06 -42.94 8.43
CA THR A 961 -38.06 -42.36 9.78
C THR A 961 -37.93 -40.85 9.72
N ILE A 962 -38.94 -40.17 10.25
CA ILE A 962 -39.01 -38.71 10.33
C ILE A 962 -38.94 -38.27 11.79
N LYS A 963 -38.10 -37.30 12.09
CA LYS A 963 -38.03 -36.61 13.39
C LYS A 963 -38.76 -35.27 13.30
N ASP A 964 -39.86 -35.15 14.03
CA ASP A 964 -40.65 -33.92 14.05
C ASP A 964 -39.98 -32.80 14.88
N ALA A 965 -40.59 -31.61 14.87
CA ALA A 965 -40.11 -30.44 15.59
C ALA A 965 -40.12 -30.60 17.13
N GLU A 966 -40.77 -31.65 17.67
CA GLU A 966 -40.75 -31.95 19.10
C GLU A 966 -39.59 -32.87 19.52
N ALA A 967 -38.75 -33.26 18.56
CA ALA A 967 -37.71 -34.28 18.65
C ALA A 967 -38.23 -35.72 18.72
N ILE A 968 -39.48 -35.95 18.29
CA ILE A 968 -40.06 -37.30 18.28
C ILE A 968 -39.77 -37.92 16.92
N SER A 969 -39.03 -39.03 16.92
CA SER A 969 -38.82 -39.85 15.73
C SER A 969 -39.96 -40.85 15.57
N ARG A 970 -40.57 -40.87 14.40
CA ARG A 970 -41.61 -41.83 14.01
C ARG A 970 -41.16 -42.54 12.74
N THR A 971 -41.33 -43.86 12.73
CA THR A 971 -41.03 -44.70 11.57
C THR A 971 -42.33 -45.15 10.94
N PHE A 972 -42.43 -44.98 9.63
CA PHE A 972 -43.57 -45.39 8.81
C PHE A 972 -43.09 -46.45 7.83
N LYS A 973 -43.91 -47.48 7.57
CA LYS A 973 -43.62 -48.40 6.47
C LYS A 973 -43.81 -47.66 5.16
N MET A 974 -43.01 -47.97 4.15
CA MET A 974 -43.13 -47.29 2.86
C MET A 974 -44.48 -47.57 2.19
N ASP A 975 -45.08 -48.74 2.43
CA ASP A 975 -46.43 -49.08 1.96
C ASP A 975 -47.54 -48.18 2.55
N ASP A 976 -47.30 -47.55 3.72
CA ASP A 976 -48.27 -46.65 4.35
C ASP A 976 -48.12 -45.20 3.87
N VAL A 977 -47.17 -44.91 2.97
CA VAL A 977 -46.80 -43.57 2.51
C VAL A 977 -47.24 -43.36 1.05
N ASP A 978 -48.21 -42.47 0.86
CA ASP A 978 -48.74 -42.07 -0.45
C ASP A 978 -47.77 -41.13 -1.19
N GLU A 979 -47.26 -40.09 -0.51
CA GLU A 979 -46.34 -39.12 -1.10
C GLU A 979 -45.22 -38.69 -0.14
N ILE A 980 -44.00 -38.52 -0.68
CA ILE A 980 -42.85 -37.97 0.02
C ILE A 980 -42.43 -36.67 -0.65
N ILE A 981 -42.66 -35.55 0.02
CA ILE A 981 -42.35 -34.22 -0.50
C ILE A 981 -41.20 -33.62 0.29
N GLN A 982 -40.01 -33.56 -0.30
CA GLN A 982 -38.90 -32.79 0.27
C GLN A 982 -39.27 -31.29 0.29
N GLN A 983 -39.20 -30.70 1.48
CA GLN A 983 -39.57 -29.31 1.68
C GLN A 983 -38.39 -28.40 1.32
N LYS A 984 -38.71 -27.25 0.73
CA LYS A 984 -37.72 -26.27 0.29
C LYS A 984 -37.36 -25.25 1.38
N ILE A 985 -38.04 -25.34 2.52
CA ILE A 985 -37.93 -24.45 3.69
C ILE A 985 -37.39 -25.22 4.90
N SER A 986 -36.53 -24.58 5.68
CA SER A 986 -35.98 -25.19 6.90
C SER A 986 -37.08 -25.45 7.94
N LEU A 987 -36.88 -26.48 8.78
CA LEU A 987 -37.70 -26.68 9.98
C LEU A 987 -37.41 -25.61 11.06
N MET A 988 -36.28 -24.90 10.95
CA MET A 988 -36.00 -23.72 11.77
C MET A 988 -36.90 -22.54 11.34
N PRO A 989 -37.65 -21.91 12.27
CA PRO A 989 -38.57 -20.83 11.93
C PRO A 989 -37.85 -19.64 11.29
N ALA A 990 -38.41 -19.10 10.20
CA ALA A 990 -37.84 -17.96 9.48
C ALA A 990 -38.14 -16.59 10.13
N ASP A 991 -38.84 -16.59 11.26
CA ASP A 991 -39.32 -15.39 11.94
C ASP A 991 -38.90 -15.29 13.41
N LEU A 992 -37.80 -15.95 13.80
CA LEU A 992 -37.26 -15.90 15.17
C LEU A 992 -36.92 -14.48 15.63
N GLN A 993 -36.55 -13.59 14.72
CA GLN A 993 -36.35 -12.17 15.03
C GLN A 993 -37.63 -11.43 15.43
N LYS A 994 -38.83 -11.92 15.08
CA LYS A 994 -40.11 -11.30 15.50
C LYS A 994 -40.40 -11.48 16.99
N VAL A 995 -39.69 -12.38 17.67
CA VAL A 995 -39.83 -12.58 19.12
C VAL A 995 -38.66 -11.95 19.90
N LEU A 996 -37.73 -11.30 19.21
CA LEU A 996 -36.53 -10.68 19.76
C LEU A 996 -36.47 -9.18 19.40
N THR A 997 -35.90 -8.38 20.29
CA THR A 997 -35.40 -7.04 19.92
C THR A 997 -34.06 -7.15 19.18
N GLN A 998 -33.61 -6.06 18.56
CA GLN A 998 -32.28 -5.99 17.94
C GLN A 998 -31.16 -6.34 18.94
N GLU A 999 -31.23 -5.79 20.15
CA GLU A 999 -30.25 -6.02 21.21
C GLU A 999 -30.25 -7.48 21.66
N GLU A 1000 -31.43 -8.06 21.86
CA GLU A 1000 -31.56 -9.47 22.24
C GLU A 1000 -30.99 -10.41 21.17
N LEU A 1001 -31.17 -10.10 19.89
CA LEU A 1001 -30.58 -10.85 18.78
C LEU A 1001 -29.04 -10.72 18.77
N VAL A 1002 -28.50 -9.52 18.98
CA VAL A 1002 -27.05 -9.29 19.07
C VAL A 1002 -26.45 -10.07 20.24
N ASN A 1003 -27.13 -10.08 21.39
CA ASN A 1003 -26.71 -10.82 22.58
C ASN A 1003 -26.67 -12.34 22.31
N ILE A 1004 -27.69 -12.91 21.66
CA ILE A 1004 -27.69 -14.34 21.28
C ILE A 1004 -26.46 -14.67 20.43
N VAL A 1005 -26.18 -13.86 19.39
CA VAL A 1005 -25.02 -14.12 18.52
C VAL A 1005 -23.71 -13.97 19.29
N GLU A 1006 -23.58 -12.96 20.16
CA GLU A 1006 -22.42 -12.79 21.03
C GLU A 1006 -22.17 -14.06 21.86
N TYR A 1007 -23.21 -14.60 22.51
CA TYR A 1007 -23.13 -15.85 23.25
C TYR A 1007 -22.67 -17.02 22.37
N LEU A 1008 -23.25 -17.20 21.18
CA LEU A 1008 -22.89 -18.29 20.26
C LEU A 1008 -21.42 -18.22 19.81
N THR A 1009 -20.84 -17.01 19.66
CA THR A 1009 -19.41 -16.88 19.33
C THR A 1009 -18.47 -17.34 20.44
N THR A 1010 -18.95 -17.42 21.69
CA THR A 1010 -18.15 -17.93 22.82
C THR A 1010 -18.06 -19.47 22.83
N LEU A 1011 -18.95 -20.16 22.11
CA LEU A 1011 -19.04 -21.63 22.07
C LEU A 1011 -17.95 -22.23 21.18
N LYS A 1012 -16.72 -22.34 21.71
CA LYS A 1012 -15.51 -22.76 20.97
C LYS A 1012 -14.84 -24.04 21.49
N LYS A 1013 -15.30 -24.65 22.60
CA LYS A 1013 -14.79 -25.92 23.16
C LYS A 1013 -15.70 -26.49 24.27
N ALA A 1014 -15.97 -27.79 24.27
CA ALA A 1014 -16.55 -28.47 25.44
C ALA A 1014 -15.47 -28.67 26.53
N LYS A 1015 -15.71 -28.22 27.78
CA LYS A 1015 -14.88 -28.64 28.91
C LYS A 1015 -15.17 -30.12 29.19
N LYS A 1016 -14.19 -31.01 29.01
CA LYS A 1016 -14.25 -32.38 29.53
C LYS A 1016 -14.42 -32.31 31.05
N ASN A 1017 -15.46 -32.94 31.58
CA ASN A 1017 -15.64 -33.16 33.02
C ASN A 1017 -14.52 -34.08 33.53
N GLU A 1018 -13.54 -33.52 34.24
CA GLU A 1018 -12.77 -34.27 35.24
C GLU A 1018 -13.63 -34.43 36.49
N LYS A 1019 -14.21 -35.63 36.66
CA LYS A 1019 -14.44 -36.37 37.92
C LYS A 1019 -15.64 -37.31 37.78
N ALA A 1020 -15.36 -38.59 37.54
CA ALA A 1020 -16.10 -39.74 38.07
C ALA A 1020 -15.40 -41.06 37.68
N SER A 1021 -14.38 -41.46 38.45
CA SER A 1021 -14.07 -42.87 38.69
C SER A 1021 -13.37 -43.00 40.05
N ARG A 1022 -14.19 -43.18 41.08
CA ARG A 1022 -13.96 -44.22 42.09
C ARG A 1022 -14.86 -45.37 41.74
#